data_AF-A0A395Y6I4-F1
#
_entry.id   AF-A0A395Y6I4-F1
#
_cell.length_a   1.000
_cell.length_b   1.000
_cell.length_c   1.000
_cell.angle_alpha   90.00
_cell.angle_beta   90.00
_cell.angle_gamma   90.00
#
_symmetry.space_group_name_H-M   'P 1'
#
loop_
_entity.id
_entity.type
_entity.pdbx_description
1 polymer ?
#
loop_
_entity_poly.entity_id
_entity_poly.type
_entity_poly.pdbx_seq_one_letter_code
_entity_poly.pdbx_strand_id
1 'polypeptide(L)'
;MKKKTSLLVFIIAAVMVFSLWPQQVNAAENAARTATADNVTINNWHDANALDDSTKNVGRIWTDKSVSAGDVTLTSREKESGTATIKKGADSDFLVGLSALSSTAKITGQTTVPLDIVLVLDVSGSMDDPMGSADRTKRIDALKKAVNNFIDKSAEANDQRTDVNKQNRIAVVKFAGNESEKEGNEKYRDGQHTYNYTQIVSNYGAYTSKNKSDLQEKVNDLKPAGCTAADYAMNRTKTLVEQSKTDANNNADRKNVKRVVIFFTDGEPNHHSNFDESVANSAITSAKTIKADADIYTIGIFSGADVSITGHSGSGSWSAKEKFNAFMHGLSSNYPDAKTYKELGTRAKDSKGQDAAYYKVATKADELKNIFTQIEDEIISSAQSPTQVDQGEDPSDAGFITLTDQLGDYMQVDDINTLVYANQLYKNPGKTETTKDGKTVVTYTFNQEIPDTNHVYPEGNLEDIKITVEKAAGEDQLQTGDLVTVKIPANLIPLRYYEVKSDGSMTIDETYPMRLFYDASLKAGVEEKLANPDAQLKAYIDANKDENHQVHFYSNKYDQNQAGAESGGVDAYAKFEPAETNDFYYFQNDTVLYTDEACTTPATGSIDTTGATTYYYQRNYYVLGDDGKAVSRTNTVTIPGNSNLMIGDYAKKNTGGEYYIPAGTPRTTSLTYFAEDKAEGANKTNTASKSINPVWDENYKGAHITTYLGNNGRLTIGLPDEPVTLTGDTALKGSKTFIGRDMKANEAFEFTLTAADDDTKTAIQNEKVKIAANGDKAS
;
A
#
# COMPACT_ATOMS: atom_id res chain seq x y z
N MET A 1 -39.21 1.69 -87.08
CA MET A 1 -37.98 2.04 -86.32
C MET A 1 -37.30 0.74 -85.90
N LYS A 2 -35.98 0.69 -86.10
CA LYS A 2 -35.00 -0.36 -85.76
C LYS A 2 -35.16 -0.84 -84.29
N LYS A 3 -34.72 -2.01 -83.79
CA LYS A 3 -34.21 -3.33 -84.25
C LYS A 3 -33.73 -4.01 -82.93
N LYS A 4 -33.89 -5.34 -82.80
CA LYS A 4 -33.12 -6.27 -81.93
C LYS A 4 -33.39 -6.29 -80.41
N THR A 5 -33.16 -7.35 -79.63
CA THR A 5 -32.94 -8.82 -79.70
C THR A 5 -32.37 -9.18 -78.31
N SER A 6 -32.73 -10.34 -77.73
CA SER A 6 -32.00 -11.04 -76.63
C SER A 6 -32.08 -10.41 -75.23
N LEU A 7 -32.07 -11.13 -74.10
CA LEU A 7 -31.89 -12.55 -73.82
C LEU A 7 -32.48 -12.80 -72.42
N LEU A 8 -33.34 -13.80 -72.31
CA LEU A 8 -33.76 -14.45 -71.06
C LEU A 8 -32.58 -15.28 -70.52
N VAL A 9 -32.47 -15.46 -69.20
CA VAL A 9 -31.50 -16.31 -68.46
C VAL A 9 -30.17 -15.62 -68.11
N PHE A 10 -30.01 -15.12 -66.87
CA PHE A 10 -28.69 -15.05 -66.17
C PHE A 10 -28.74 -14.58 -64.68
N ILE A 11 -29.67 -15.04 -63.83
CA ILE A 11 -29.65 -14.66 -62.38
C ILE A 11 -29.71 -15.85 -61.39
N ILE A 12 -29.63 -17.11 -61.85
CA ILE A 12 -29.54 -18.28 -60.95
C ILE A 12 -28.35 -19.19 -61.35
N ALA A 13 -27.20 -18.58 -61.63
CA ALA A 13 -25.95 -19.30 -61.92
C ALA A 13 -24.69 -18.53 -61.47
N ALA A 14 -24.77 -17.79 -60.34
CA ALA A 14 -23.64 -17.08 -59.75
C ALA A 14 -23.28 -17.56 -58.33
N VAL A 15 -23.89 -18.65 -57.85
CA VAL A 15 -23.69 -19.21 -56.49
C VAL A 15 -23.11 -20.64 -56.52
N MET A 16 -22.74 -21.19 -57.69
CA MET A 16 -22.19 -22.56 -57.79
C MET A 16 -20.95 -22.72 -58.70
N VAL A 17 -20.19 -21.66 -58.96
CA VAL A 17 -18.92 -21.74 -59.72
C VAL A 17 -17.84 -20.81 -59.15
N PHE A 18 -17.63 -20.87 -57.84
CA PHE A 18 -16.35 -20.47 -57.21
C PHE A 18 -15.69 -21.61 -56.43
N SER A 19 -16.32 -22.78 -56.35
CA SER A 19 -15.69 -24.03 -55.93
C SER A 19 -15.09 -24.72 -57.15
N LEU A 20 -13.83 -24.41 -57.47
CA LEU A 20 -12.87 -25.17 -58.31
C LEU A 20 -11.90 -24.17 -58.98
N TRP A 21 -11.12 -23.47 -58.17
CA TRP A 21 -9.74 -23.15 -58.55
C TRP A 21 -8.83 -24.10 -57.78
N PRO A 22 -7.86 -24.76 -58.43
CA PRO A 22 -6.84 -25.49 -57.70
C PRO A 22 -6.16 -24.50 -56.76
N GLN A 23 -6.29 -24.73 -55.45
CA GLN A 23 -5.41 -24.12 -54.48
C GLN A 23 -3.99 -24.45 -54.94
N GLN A 24 -3.27 -23.45 -55.41
CA GLN A 24 -1.82 -23.49 -55.31
C GLN A 24 -1.53 -23.61 -53.82
N VAL A 25 -1.10 -24.81 -53.42
CA VAL A 25 -0.52 -25.07 -52.11
C VAL A 25 0.79 -24.32 -52.08
N ASN A 26 0.74 -23.05 -51.69
CA ASN A 26 1.93 -22.32 -51.29
C ASN A 26 2.38 -22.93 -49.96
N ALA A 27 3.49 -23.65 -50.01
CA ALA A 27 4.13 -24.26 -48.84
C ALA A 27 4.81 -23.20 -47.95
N ALA A 28 4.00 -22.39 -47.27
CA ALA A 28 4.32 -21.66 -46.06
C ALA A 28 3.00 -21.19 -45.41
N GLU A 29 2.23 -22.14 -44.87
CA GLU A 29 1.22 -21.79 -43.87
C GLU A 29 2.01 -21.37 -42.61
N ASN A 30 2.10 -20.07 -42.35
CA ASN A 30 2.43 -19.60 -41.00
C ASN A 30 1.44 -20.29 -40.08
N ALA A 31 1.92 -21.03 -39.08
CA ALA A 31 1.08 -21.54 -38.01
C ALA A 31 0.18 -20.39 -37.53
N ALA A 32 -1.14 -20.61 -37.48
CA ALA A 32 -2.08 -19.58 -37.07
C ALA A 32 -1.75 -19.12 -35.64
N ARG A 33 -1.13 -17.94 -35.51
CA ARG A 33 -0.78 -17.30 -34.22
C ARG A 33 -1.91 -16.38 -33.80
N THR A 34 -2.48 -16.62 -32.62
CA THR A 34 -3.60 -15.82 -32.10
C THR A 34 -3.39 -15.48 -30.64
N ALA A 35 -3.34 -14.19 -30.31
CA ALA A 35 -3.34 -13.69 -28.94
C ALA A 35 -4.78 -13.43 -28.46
N THR A 36 -5.15 -13.98 -27.32
CA THR A 36 -6.42 -13.73 -26.63
C THR A 36 -6.14 -13.32 -25.20
N ALA A 37 -6.91 -12.40 -24.63
CA ALA A 37 -6.81 -12.02 -23.23
C ALA A 37 -8.19 -12.01 -22.58
N ASP A 38 -8.22 -12.16 -21.26
CA ASP A 38 -9.44 -11.92 -20.48
C ASP A 38 -9.89 -10.46 -20.62
N ASN A 39 -11.12 -10.16 -20.18
CA ASN A 39 -11.59 -8.78 -20.22
C ASN A 39 -10.72 -7.88 -19.33
N VAL A 40 -10.32 -6.72 -19.86
CA VAL A 40 -9.50 -5.73 -19.17
C VAL A 40 -10.28 -5.13 -18.00
N THR A 41 -9.67 -5.11 -16.80
CA THR A 41 -10.26 -4.61 -15.54
C THR A 41 -9.58 -3.34 -15.02
N ILE A 42 -8.64 -2.77 -15.78
CA ILE A 42 -7.80 -1.63 -15.37
C ILE A 42 -8.60 -0.36 -14.97
N ASN A 43 -9.85 -0.27 -15.42
CA ASN A 43 -10.77 0.84 -15.13
C ASN A 43 -11.82 0.48 -14.06
N ASN A 44 -11.82 -0.74 -13.50
CA ASN A 44 -12.78 -1.17 -12.47
C ASN A 44 -12.57 -0.45 -11.13
N TRP A 45 -11.48 0.30 -10.96
CA TRP A 45 -11.29 1.18 -9.80
C TRP A 45 -12.40 2.23 -9.61
N HIS A 46 -13.19 2.49 -10.66
CA HIS A 46 -14.39 3.33 -10.61
C HIS A 46 -15.59 2.68 -9.91
N ASP A 47 -15.60 1.35 -9.84
CA ASP A 47 -16.74 0.62 -9.31
C ASP A 47 -16.87 0.86 -7.82
N ALA A 48 -18.11 0.90 -7.32
CA ALA A 48 -18.40 1.12 -5.89
C ALA A 48 -17.68 0.10 -4.98
N ASN A 49 -17.38 -1.08 -5.51
CA ASN A 49 -16.62 -2.11 -4.81
C ASN A 49 -15.13 -1.82 -4.73
N ALA A 50 -14.57 -0.97 -5.60
CA ALA A 50 -13.18 -0.53 -5.57
C ALA A 50 -13.01 0.78 -4.78
N LEU A 51 -13.87 1.77 -5.04
CA LEU A 51 -13.94 3.05 -4.33
C LEU A 51 -15.41 3.45 -4.11
N ASP A 52 -15.77 3.78 -2.88
CA ASP A 52 -17.09 4.33 -2.52
C ASP A 52 -16.92 5.77 -2.05
N ASP A 53 -17.91 6.64 -2.26
CA ASP A 53 -17.91 8.01 -1.72
C ASP A 53 -18.35 8.03 -0.25
N SER A 54 -17.77 7.09 0.51
CA SER A 54 -18.07 6.87 1.92
C SER A 54 -16.83 6.40 2.68
N THR A 55 -16.81 6.64 3.99
CA THR A 55 -15.69 6.19 4.85
C THR A 55 -15.75 4.70 5.20
N LYS A 56 -16.70 3.93 4.63
CA LYS A 56 -16.98 2.53 5.00
C LYS A 56 -15.78 1.60 4.84
N ASN A 57 -15.04 1.79 3.75
CA ASN A 57 -13.92 0.94 3.34
C ASN A 57 -12.57 1.69 3.37
N VAL A 58 -12.49 2.79 4.11
CA VAL A 58 -11.24 3.57 4.26
C VAL A 58 -10.12 2.67 4.78
N GLY A 59 -8.94 2.78 4.15
CA GLY A 59 -7.77 1.96 4.46
C GLY A 59 -7.66 0.70 3.60
N ARG A 60 -8.70 0.31 2.86
CA ARG A 60 -8.62 -0.80 1.90
C ARG A 60 -7.61 -0.48 0.81
N ILE A 61 -6.78 -1.46 0.51
CA ILE A 61 -5.84 -1.45 -0.62
C ILE A 61 -6.48 -2.24 -1.76
N TRP A 62 -6.66 -1.59 -2.90
CA TRP A 62 -7.12 -2.19 -4.15
C TRP A 62 -5.92 -2.37 -5.08
N THR A 63 -5.80 -3.56 -5.66
CA THR A 63 -4.76 -3.90 -6.63
C THR A 63 -5.35 -4.69 -7.78
N ASP A 64 -4.85 -4.45 -8.99
CA ASP A 64 -5.35 -5.10 -10.21
C ASP A 64 -4.20 -5.52 -11.11
N LYS A 65 -4.43 -6.61 -11.86
CA LYS A 65 -3.66 -6.95 -13.05
C LYS A 65 -4.62 -7.03 -14.23
N SER A 66 -4.26 -6.37 -15.31
CA SER A 66 -4.98 -6.45 -16.59
C SER A 66 -4.04 -6.90 -17.69
N VAL A 67 -4.51 -7.79 -18.58
CA VAL A 67 -3.80 -8.23 -19.77
C VAL A 67 -4.63 -7.89 -21.00
N SER A 68 -4.01 -7.37 -22.05
CA SER A 68 -4.68 -7.00 -23.29
C SER A 68 -3.89 -7.49 -24.51
N ALA A 69 -4.59 -8.02 -25.51
CA ALA A 69 -4.01 -8.33 -26.83
C ALA A 69 -3.94 -7.09 -27.77
N GLY A 70 -4.32 -5.91 -27.28
CA GLY A 70 -4.28 -4.64 -28.00
C GLY A 70 -4.04 -3.44 -27.08
N ASP A 71 -4.27 -2.24 -27.59
CA ASP A 71 -4.14 -1.01 -26.82
C ASP A 71 -5.13 -0.93 -25.65
N VAL A 72 -4.74 -0.23 -24.59
CA VAL A 72 -5.58 -0.01 -23.41
C VAL A 72 -5.93 1.47 -23.31
N THR A 73 -7.21 1.79 -23.10
CA THR A 73 -7.68 3.15 -22.85
C THR A 73 -7.97 3.35 -21.36
N LEU A 74 -7.29 4.31 -20.76
CA LEU A 74 -7.49 4.74 -19.39
C LEU A 74 -8.59 5.81 -19.36
N THR A 75 -9.49 5.65 -18.40
CA THR A 75 -10.62 6.57 -18.20
C THR A 75 -10.56 7.18 -16.82
N SER A 76 -10.89 8.46 -16.72
CA SER A 76 -11.18 9.14 -15.46
C SER A 76 -12.60 8.84 -14.99
N ARG A 77 -12.90 9.17 -13.72
CA ARG A 77 -14.19 8.89 -13.10
C ARG A 77 -15.27 9.82 -13.65
N GLU A 78 -14.91 11.07 -13.86
CA GLU A 78 -15.71 12.04 -14.61
C GLU A 78 -15.39 11.94 -16.10
N LYS A 79 -16.38 11.60 -16.95
CA LYS A 79 -16.19 11.37 -18.39
C LYS A 79 -15.57 12.55 -19.17
N GLU A 80 -15.50 13.75 -18.58
CA GLU A 80 -15.00 14.97 -19.22
C GLU A 80 -13.51 15.28 -18.94
N SER A 81 -12.85 14.59 -17.99
CA SER A 81 -11.46 14.89 -17.58
C SER A 81 -10.35 14.23 -18.43
N GLY A 82 -10.71 13.61 -19.56
CA GLY A 82 -9.78 13.14 -20.59
C GLY A 82 -9.46 11.65 -20.54
N THR A 83 -9.12 11.08 -21.70
CA THR A 83 -8.71 9.67 -21.85
C THR A 83 -7.25 9.60 -22.27
N ALA A 84 -6.50 8.63 -21.73
CA ALA A 84 -5.15 8.33 -22.19
C ALA A 84 -5.11 6.91 -22.80
N THR A 85 -4.48 6.74 -23.96
CA THR A 85 -4.29 5.43 -24.57
C THR A 85 -2.86 4.95 -24.35
N ILE A 86 -2.71 3.80 -23.72
CA ILE A 86 -1.45 3.06 -23.64
C ILE A 86 -1.38 2.14 -24.86
N LYS A 87 -0.33 2.32 -25.66
CA LYS A 87 -0.11 1.54 -26.88
C LYS A 87 0.61 0.26 -26.53
N LYS A 88 0.12 -0.87 -27.05
CA LYS A 88 0.88 -2.13 -27.03
C LYS A 88 2.03 -2.02 -28.02
N GLY A 89 3.19 -2.59 -27.68
CA GLY A 89 4.27 -2.81 -28.63
C GLY A 89 3.76 -3.46 -29.92
N ALA A 90 4.24 -2.98 -31.08
CA ALA A 90 3.80 -3.48 -32.38
C ALA A 90 4.12 -4.97 -32.55
N ASP A 91 5.28 -5.39 -32.04
CA ASP A 91 5.80 -6.76 -32.14
C ASP A 91 5.51 -7.61 -30.88
N SER A 92 4.90 -7.01 -29.85
CA SER A 92 4.59 -7.69 -28.59
C SER A 92 3.27 -8.46 -28.67
N ASP A 93 3.13 -9.56 -27.95
CA ASP A 93 1.87 -10.34 -27.94
C ASP A 93 0.82 -9.69 -27.02
N PHE A 94 1.26 -9.17 -25.87
CA PHE A 94 0.38 -8.63 -24.83
C PHE A 94 0.90 -7.31 -24.28
N LEU A 95 -0.05 -6.48 -23.83
CA LEU A 95 0.18 -5.34 -22.93
C LEU A 95 -0.37 -5.73 -21.55
N VAL A 96 0.47 -5.62 -20.52
CA VAL A 96 0.10 -5.91 -19.13
C VAL A 96 0.13 -4.63 -18.31
N GLY A 97 -0.88 -4.44 -17.46
CA GLY A 97 -1.00 -3.32 -16.52
C GLY A 97 -1.15 -3.82 -15.09
N LEU A 98 -0.30 -3.33 -14.18
CA LEU A 98 -0.36 -3.58 -12.74
C LEU A 98 -0.78 -2.29 -12.02
N SER A 99 -1.82 -2.35 -11.19
CA SER A 99 -2.37 -1.17 -10.52
C SER A 99 -2.40 -1.29 -9.00
N ALA A 100 -2.28 -0.16 -8.32
CA ALA A 100 -2.50 -0.05 -6.87
C ALA A 100 -3.15 1.30 -6.49
N LEU A 101 -4.06 1.26 -5.53
CA LEU A 101 -4.74 2.40 -4.94
C LEU A 101 -5.17 2.08 -3.51
N SER A 102 -5.18 3.08 -2.64
CA SER A 102 -5.74 2.94 -1.29
C SER A 102 -6.50 4.20 -0.88
N SER A 103 -6.87 4.27 0.38
CA SER A 103 -7.61 5.38 0.97
C SER A 103 -7.21 5.65 2.41
N THR A 104 -7.41 6.89 2.87
CA THR A 104 -7.21 7.28 4.26
C THR A 104 -8.22 8.36 4.64
N ALA A 105 -8.52 8.49 5.93
CA ALA A 105 -9.46 9.49 6.40
C ALA A 105 -8.94 10.27 7.61
N LYS A 106 -9.36 11.53 7.67
CA LYS A 106 -9.26 12.42 8.82
C LYS A 106 -10.67 12.73 9.29
N ILE A 107 -11.06 12.19 10.44
CA ILE A 107 -12.39 12.43 11.02
C ILE A 107 -12.19 13.15 12.35
N THR A 108 -12.42 14.46 12.35
CA THR A 108 -12.26 15.29 13.55
C THR A 108 -13.21 14.80 14.65
N GLY A 109 -12.66 14.50 15.83
CA GLY A 109 -13.42 13.95 16.97
C GLY A 109 -13.62 12.44 16.97
N GLN A 110 -13.10 11.71 15.96
CA GLN A 110 -13.17 10.23 15.90
C GLN A 110 -11.82 9.59 15.58
N THR A 111 -10.70 10.05 16.15
CA THR A 111 -9.54 9.14 16.21
C THR A 111 -9.95 7.89 16.97
N THR A 112 -9.86 6.75 16.29
CA THR A 112 -10.02 5.42 16.86
C THR A 112 -8.82 5.03 17.72
N VAL A 113 -7.68 5.70 17.52
CA VAL A 113 -6.45 5.51 18.30
C VAL A 113 -6.48 6.40 19.56
N PRO A 114 -6.34 5.83 20.77
CA PRO A 114 -6.21 6.61 22.00
C PRO A 114 -4.93 7.45 22.01
N LEU A 115 -4.97 8.58 22.71
CA LEU A 115 -3.82 9.45 22.92
C LEU A 115 -3.32 9.40 24.36
N ASP A 116 -2.01 9.44 24.54
CA ASP A 116 -1.34 9.66 25.81
C ASP A 116 -0.60 11.00 25.78
N ILE A 117 -1.17 12.00 26.44
CA ILE A 117 -0.70 13.38 26.41
C ILE A 117 0.02 13.72 27.71
N VAL A 118 1.25 14.23 27.61
CA VAL A 118 1.97 14.82 28.73
C VAL A 118 2.02 16.34 28.58
N LEU A 119 1.37 17.06 29.49
CA LEU A 119 1.47 18.51 29.59
C LEU A 119 2.64 18.86 30.52
N VAL A 120 3.68 19.50 29.98
CA VAL A 120 4.89 19.90 30.72
C VAL A 120 4.86 21.41 30.91
N LEU A 121 4.51 21.83 32.12
CA LEU A 121 4.06 23.18 32.44
C LEU A 121 5.11 23.93 33.29
N ASP A 122 5.66 24.99 32.73
CA ASP A 122 6.55 25.89 33.47
C ASP A 122 5.76 26.62 34.57
N VAL A 123 6.26 26.54 35.80
CA VAL A 123 5.75 27.25 36.97
C VAL A 123 6.86 28.01 37.70
N SER A 124 7.89 28.41 36.96
CA SER A 124 8.98 29.25 37.43
C SER A 124 8.48 30.65 37.86
N GLY A 125 9.35 31.44 38.49
CA GLY A 125 8.99 32.76 38.99
C GLY A 125 8.56 33.73 37.89
N SER A 126 9.15 33.64 36.69
CA SER A 126 8.80 34.49 35.53
C SER A 126 7.36 34.31 35.08
N MET A 127 6.74 33.17 35.37
CA MET A 127 5.33 32.92 35.05
C MET A 127 4.34 33.81 35.82
N ASP A 128 4.79 34.54 36.87
CA ASP A 128 3.98 35.58 37.52
C ASP A 128 3.94 36.90 36.75
N ASP A 129 4.79 37.05 35.73
CA ASP A 129 4.85 38.25 34.90
C ASP A 129 3.66 38.32 33.92
N PRO A 130 3.34 39.52 33.43
CA PRO A 130 2.38 39.70 32.34
C PRO A 130 2.83 39.06 31.01
N MET A 131 1.87 38.60 30.20
CA MET A 131 2.10 38.14 28.83
C MET A 131 2.86 39.17 27.99
N GLY A 132 2.56 40.46 28.16
CA GLY A 132 3.31 41.54 27.53
C GLY A 132 2.90 42.93 28.00
N SER A 133 3.44 43.96 27.35
CA SER A 133 3.08 45.36 27.66
C SER A 133 1.61 45.68 27.30
N ALA A 134 1.08 45.05 26.26
CA ALA A 134 -0.29 45.23 25.77
C ALA A 134 -1.31 44.27 26.42
N ASP A 135 -0.87 43.16 26.99
CA ASP A 135 -1.71 42.17 27.67
C ASP A 135 -1.19 41.95 29.09
N ARG A 136 -1.94 42.49 30.07
CA ARG A 136 -1.58 42.45 31.49
C ARG A 136 -1.95 41.14 32.20
N THR A 137 -2.52 40.18 31.47
CA THR A 137 -2.82 38.85 32.01
C THR A 137 -1.52 38.18 32.44
N LYS A 138 -1.48 37.61 33.65
CA LYS A 138 -0.31 36.85 34.09
C LYS A 138 -0.15 35.61 33.21
N ARG A 139 1.09 35.26 32.87
CA ARG A 139 1.40 34.09 32.04
C ARG A 139 0.83 32.81 32.62
N ILE A 140 0.92 32.63 33.94
CA ILE A 140 0.32 31.47 34.63
C ILE A 140 -1.21 31.41 34.50
N ASP A 141 -1.90 32.55 34.48
CA ASP A 141 -3.37 32.59 34.36
C ASP A 141 -3.79 32.27 32.92
N ALA A 142 -3.05 32.79 31.93
CA ALA A 142 -3.23 32.44 30.52
C ALA A 142 -3.01 30.94 30.29
N LEU A 143 -1.94 30.37 30.87
CA LEU A 143 -1.64 28.94 30.81
C LEU A 143 -2.78 28.10 31.37
N LYS A 144 -3.24 28.38 32.60
CA LYS A 144 -4.34 27.65 33.23
C LYS A 144 -5.60 27.66 32.38
N LYS A 145 -5.96 28.82 31.83
CA LYS A 145 -7.13 28.97 30.95
C LYS A 145 -7.01 28.10 29.69
N ALA A 146 -5.84 28.09 29.05
CA ALA A 146 -5.61 27.29 27.85
C ALA A 146 -5.59 25.78 28.14
N VAL A 147 -4.92 25.36 29.22
CA VAL A 147 -4.89 23.96 29.66
C VAL A 147 -6.28 23.47 30.07
N ASN A 148 -7.06 24.26 30.80
CA ASN A 148 -8.44 23.88 31.15
C ASN A 148 -9.31 23.68 29.92
N ASN A 149 -9.16 24.52 28.89
CA ASN A 149 -9.88 24.37 27.63
C ASN A 149 -9.45 23.12 26.85
N PHE A 150 -8.16 22.78 26.87
CA PHE A 150 -7.67 21.53 26.29
C PHE A 150 -8.23 20.30 27.02
N ILE A 151 -8.28 20.34 28.36
CA ILE A 151 -8.89 19.29 29.17
C ILE A 151 -10.39 19.15 28.84
N ASP A 152 -11.12 20.26 28.68
CA ASP A 152 -12.54 20.25 28.35
C ASP A 152 -12.81 19.50 27.04
N LYS A 153 -12.09 19.83 25.97
CA LYS A 153 -12.32 19.22 24.67
C LYS A 153 -11.80 17.78 24.57
N SER A 154 -10.68 17.46 25.23
CA SER A 154 -10.23 16.08 25.37
C SER A 154 -11.27 15.22 26.11
N ALA A 155 -11.93 15.79 27.12
CA ALA A 155 -13.02 15.14 27.83
C ALA A 155 -14.28 14.95 26.97
N GLU A 156 -14.64 15.94 26.15
CA GLU A 156 -15.74 15.81 25.18
C GLU A 156 -15.47 14.68 24.16
N ALA A 157 -14.23 14.55 23.69
CA ALA A 157 -13.82 13.44 22.83
C ALA A 157 -13.91 12.07 23.56
N ASN A 158 -13.52 12.03 24.84
CA ASN A 158 -13.61 10.82 25.66
C ASN A 158 -15.04 10.40 26.00
N ASP A 159 -15.99 11.34 26.11
CA ASP A 159 -17.41 11.04 26.36
C ASP A 159 -18.02 10.21 25.22
N GLN A 160 -17.47 10.30 24.00
CA GLN A 160 -17.89 9.50 22.85
C GLN A 160 -17.31 8.07 22.87
N ARG A 161 -16.42 7.75 23.82
CA ARG A 161 -15.73 6.47 23.93
C ARG A 161 -16.21 5.72 25.17
N THR A 162 -16.97 4.65 24.94
CA THR A 162 -17.52 3.81 26.02
C THR A 162 -16.46 2.96 26.72
N ASP A 163 -15.38 2.62 26.01
CA ASP A 163 -14.25 1.89 26.56
C ASP A 163 -13.20 2.86 27.12
N VAL A 164 -12.98 2.78 28.44
CA VAL A 164 -12.00 3.58 29.17
C VAL A 164 -10.57 3.35 28.64
N ASN A 165 -10.25 2.15 28.15
CA ASN A 165 -8.94 1.87 27.57
C ASN A 165 -8.70 2.66 26.29
N LYS A 166 -9.75 3.10 25.60
CA LYS A 166 -9.64 3.87 24.36
C LYS A 166 -9.78 5.37 24.57
N GLN A 167 -10.01 5.80 25.80
CA GLN A 167 -9.99 7.21 26.15
C GLN A 167 -8.57 7.78 26.08
N ASN A 168 -8.48 9.03 25.64
CA ASN A 168 -7.31 9.87 25.76
C ASN A 168 -6.96 10.03 27.24
N ARG A 169 -5.67 9.93 27.57
CA ARG A 169 -5.18 10.18 28.92
C ARG A 169 -4.32 11.42 28.93
N ILE A 170 -4.41 12.17 30.03
CA ILE A 170 -3.59 13.35 30.27
C ILE A 170 -2.78 13.14 31.55
N ALA A 171 -1.47 13.34 31.45
CA ALA A 171 -0.57 13.50 32.58
C ALA A 171 -0.07 14.95 32.62
N VAL A 172 0.27 15.44 33.82
CA VAL A 172 0.77 16.80 34.01
C VAL A 172 2.08 16.76 34.78
N VAL A 173 3.11 17.36 34.20
CA VAL A 173 4.38 17.67 34.85
C VAL A 173 4.42 19.17 35.08
N LYS A 174 4.70 19.63 36.30
CA LYS A 174 5.10 21.02 36.52
C LYS A 174 6.60 21.08 36.72
N PHE A 175 7.24 22.16 36.27
CA PHE A 175 8.68 22.32 36.47
C PHE A 175 9.08 23.73 36.88
N ALA A 176 10.12 23.79 37.72
CA ALA A 176 10.77 25.01 38.14
C ALA A 176 12.14 24.71 38.79
N GLY A 177 12.19 24.42 40.09
CA GLY A 177 13.41 24.16 40.85
C GLY A 177 13.76 22.68 40.97
N ASN A 178 14.31 22.31 42.13
CA ASN A 178 14.76 20.96 42.45
C ASN A 178 13.74 19.88 42.07
N GLU A 179 14.21 18.68 41.77
CA GLU A 179 13.35 17.57 41.41
C GLU A 179 12.68 16.91 42.63
N SER A 180 11.47 16.39 42.46
CA SER A 180 10.78 15.51 43.42
C SER A 180 10.17 14.33 42.68
N GLU A 181 10.33 13.12 43.25
CA GLU A 181 9.71 11.89 42.75
C GLU A 181 8.25 11.73 43.21
N LYS A 182 7.79 12.58 44.14
CA LYS A 182 6.42 12.52 44.63
C LYS A 182 5.45 13.08 43.61
N GLU A 183 4.31 12.41 43.43
CA GLU A 183 3.17 13.00 42.74
C GLU A 183 2.59 14.12 43.59
N GLY A 184 2.53 15.35 43.06
CA GLY A 184 1.91 16.46 43.77
C GLY A 184 2.24 17.86 43.28
N ASN A 185 2.07 18.85 44.16
CA ASN A 185 2.28 20.27 43.89
C ASN A 185 3.17 20.92 44.97
N GLU A 186 4.09 20.15 45.54
CA GLU A 186 4.94 20.56 46.66
C GLU A 186 5.90 21.70 46.30
N LYS A 187 6.38 22.34 47.37
CA LYS A 187 7.39 23.39 47.37
C LYS A 187 8.48 23.07 48.38
N TYR A 188 9.67 23.61 48.17
CA TYR A 188 10.76 23.60 49.15
C TYR A 188 11.14 25.01 49.56
N ARG A 189 11.85 25.12 50.69
CA ARG A 189 12.46 26.37 51.13
C ARG A 189 13.96 26.30 50.91
N ASP A 190 14.49 27.39 50.38
CA ASP A 190 15.92 27.68 50.39
C ASP A 190 16.10 29.12 50.89
N GLY A 191 16.79 29.26 52.01
CA GLY A 191 16.82 30.50 52.79
C GLY A 191 15.41 31.01 53.15
N GLN A 192 15.14 32.27 52.81
CA GLN A 192 13.85 32.94 53.07
C GLN A 192 12.82 32.74 51.94
N HIS A 193 13.23 32.10 50.84
CA HIS A 193 12.42 31.96 49.65
C HIS A 193 11.78 30.57 49.57
N THR A 194 10.64 30.49 48.89
CA THR A 194 9.91 29.24 48.67
C THR A 194 9.87 28.98 47.16
N TYR A 195 10.29 27.78 46.76
CA TYR A 195 10.51 27.36 45.39
C TYR A 195 9.64 26.16 45.06
N ASN A 196 9.20 26.04 43.81
CA ASN A 196 8.50 24.84 43.35
C ASN A 196 9.48 23.70 43.10
N TYR A 197 9.10 22.49 43.48
CA TYR A 197 9.73 21.29 42.92
C TYR A 197 9.28 21.06 41.47
N THR A 198 10.18 20.55 40.66
CA THR A 198 9.87 19.88 39.38
C THR A 198 9.35 18.48 39.66
N GLN A 199 8.10 18.21 39.26
CA GLN A 199 7.38 17.01 39.67
C GLN A 199 6.20 16.67 38.74
N ILE A 200 5.81 15.40 38.75
CA ILE A 200 4.54 14.95 38.19
C ILE A 200 3.42 15.43 39.12
N VAL A 201 2.52 16.26 38.62
CA VAL A 201 1.34 16.74 39.37
C VAL A 201 0.20 15.74 39.30
N SER A 202 0.10 15.06 38.16
CA SER A 202 -0.84 13.97 37.95
C SER A 202 -0.24 12.98 36.98
N ASN A 203 -0.29 11.70 37.34
CA ASN A 203 -0.09 10.61 36.40
C ASN A 203 -1.23 10.58 35.36
N TYR A 204 -1.09 9.72 34.35
CA TYR A 204 -2.10 9.55 33.29
C TYR A 204 -3.48 9.24 33.86
N GLY A 205 -4.44 10.13 33.61
CA GLY A 205 -5.85 9.92 33.89
C GLY A 205 -6.68 10.07 32.63
N ALA A 206 -7.71 9.22 32.48
CA ALA A 206 -8.75 9.39 31.46
C ALA A 206 -9.84 10.32 32.01
N TYR A 207 -9.95 11.52 31.42
CA TYR A 207 -10.90 12.54 31.86
C TYR A 207 -12.07 12.59 30.89
N THR A 208 -13.27 12.67 31.44
CA THR A 208 -14.57 12.76 30.78
C THR A 208 -15.28 14.01 31.32
N SER A 209 -16.43 14.40 30.78
CA SER A 209 -17.17 15.55 31.32
C SER A 209 -17.59 15.36 32.79
N LYS A 210 -17.57 14.12 33.30
CA LYS A 210 -17.93 13.78 34.68
C LYS A 210 -16.81 14.01 35.69
N ASN A 211 -15.54 13.86 35.31
CA ASN A 211 -14.39 13.86 36.25
C ASN A 211 -13.25 14.82 35.83
N LYS A 212 -13.40 15.59 34.74
CA LYS A 212 -12.40 16.57 34.31
C LYS A 212 -12.05 17.64 35.35
N SER A 213 -12.96 17.93 36.28
CA SER A 213 -12.74 18.85 37.40
C SER A 213 -11.50 18.47 38.22
N ASP A 214 -11.23 17.17 38.37
CA ASP A 214 -10.14 16.67 39.22
C ASP A 214 -8.77 17.15 38.71
N LEU A 215 -8.56 17.13 37.39
CA LEU A 215 -7.33 17.65 36.80
C LEU A 215 -7.32 19.18 36.73
N GLN A 216 -8.47 19.79 36.43
CA GLN A 216 -8.60 21.25 36.36
C GLN A 216 -8.26 21.90 37.70
N GLU A 217 -8.70 21.32 38.82
CA GLU A 217 -8.36 21.78 40.17
C GLU A 217 -6.84 21.73 40.41
N LYS A 218 -6.18 20.60 40.09
CA LYS A 218 -4.73 20.46 40.19
C LYS A 218 -3.98 21.51 39.37
N VAL A 219 -4.43 21.79 38.14
CA VAL A 219 -3.85 22.83 37.26
C VAL A 219 -4.09 24.23 37.82
N ASN A 220 -5.28 24.51 38.32
CA ASN A 220 -5.64 25.83 38.87
C ASN A 220 -4.86 26.16 40.15
N ASP A 221 -4.41 25.14 40.89
CA ASP A 221 -3.58 25.28 42.10
C ASP A 221 -2.10 25.58 41.84
N LEU A 222 -1.65 25.52 40.59
CA LEU A 222 -0.27 25.86 40.23
C LEU A 222 0.03 27.33 40.53
N LYS A 223 1.19 27.61 41.14
CA LYS A 223 1.61 28.96 41.51
C LYS A 223 3.06 29.19 41.09
N PRO A 224 3.39 30.32 40.47
CA PRO A 224 4.74 30.60 39.98
C PRO A 224 5.73 30.77 41.15
N ALA A 225 6.88 30.12 41.06
CA ALA A 225 8.04 30.30 41.95
C ALA A 225 9.25 29.48 41.49
N GLY A 226 10.40 30.14 41.41
CA GLY A 226 11.71 29.50 41.25
C GLY A 226 12.34 29.62 39.87
N CYS A 227 13.39 28.83 39.63
CA CYS A 227 14.12 28.77 38.36
C CYS A 227 13.36 27.91 37.32
N THR A 228 14.01 27.61 36.19
CA THR A 228 13.40 26.93 35.04
C THR A 228 14.20 25.68 34.65
N ALA A 229 14.15 24.65 35.51
CA ALA A 229 14.87 23.39 35.37
C ALA A 229 14.23 22.48 34.30
N ALA A 230 14.41 22.86 33.03
CA ALA A 230 13.83 22.16 31.89
C ALA A 230 14.38 20.73 31.72
N ASP A 231 15.62 20.46 32.14
CA ASP A 231 16.22 19.12 32.11
C ASP A 231 15.49 18.15 33.04
N TYR A 232 15.23 18.55 34.28
CA TYR A 232 14.41 17.78 35.21
C TYR A 232 12.99 17.56 34.69
N ALA A 233 12.41 18.56 34.03
CA ALA A 233 11.08 18.43 33.41
C ALA A 233 11.05 17.33 32.35
N MET A 234 12.06 17.31 31.47
CA MET A 234 12.17 16.29 30.43
C MET A 234 12.48 14.90 30.98
N ASN A 235 13.23 14.79 32.09
CA ASN A 235 13.45 13.51 32.76
C ASN A 235 12.13 12.92 33.33
N ARG A 236 11.31 13.74 33.99
CA ARG A 236 9.98 13.31 34.45
C ARG A 236 9.05 12.95 33.29
N THR A 237 9.12 13.71 32.21
CA THR A 237 8.37 13.43 30.98
C THR A 237 8.77 12.08 30.38
N LYS A 238 10.07 11.77 30.35
CA LYS A 238 10.59 10.48 29.90
C LYS A 238 10.01 9.32 30.70
N THR A 239 9.94 9.44 32.03
CA THR A 239 9.30 8.42 32.89
C THR A 239 7.84 8.18 32.51
N LEU A 240 7.07 9.23 32.20
CA LEU A 240 5.68 9.08 31.76
C LEU A 240 5.58 8.41 30.39
N VAL A 241 6.44 8.79 29.43
CA VAL A 241 6.45 8.16 28.10
C VAL A 241 6.81 6.67 28.20
N GLU A 242 7.79 6.30 29.03
CA GLU A 242 8.13 4.91 29.33
C GLU A 242 6.99 4.15 30.03
N GLN A 243 6.26 4.81 30.95
CA GLN A 243 5.06 4.25 31.56
C GLN A 243 3.98 3.97 30.50
N SER A 244 3.73 4.91 29.58
CA SER A 244 2.77 4.71 28.49
C SER A 244 3.17 3.55 27.56
N LYS A 245 4.46 3.34 27.30
CA LYS A 245 4.95 2.14 26.56
C LYS A 245 4.64 0.86 27.32
N THR A 246 4.91 0.87 28.62
CA THR A 246 4.63 -0.27 29.49
C THR A 246 3.13 -0.58 29.54
N ASP A 247 2.29 0.45 29.65
CA ASP A 247 0.84 0.31 29.62
C ASP A 247 0.36 -0.29 28.30
N ALA A 248 0.86 0.19 27.16
CA ALA A 248 0.50 -0.33 25.83
C ALA A 248 0.93 -1.80 25.64
N ASN A 249 2.07 -2.20 26.21
CA ASN A 249 2.55 -3.59 26.17
C ASN A 249 1.74 -4.53 27.07
N ASN A 250 1.23 -4.02 28.19
CA ASN A 250 0.50 -4.82 29.18
C ASN A 250 -1.01 -4.81 28.98
N ASN A 251 -1.52 -3.91 28.14
CA ASN A 251 -2.95 -3.75 27.87
C ASN A 251 -3.19 -3.81 26.36
N ALA A 252 -3.71 -4.95 25.90
CA ALA A 252 -4.03 -5.18 24.50
C ALA A 252 -4.97 -4.11 23.93
N ASP A 253 -5.85 -3.54 24.75
CA ASP A 253 -6.82 -2.52 24.34
C ASP A 253 -6.21 -1.12 24.20
N ARG A 254 -4.94 -0.95 24.65
CA ARG A 254 -4.12 0.26 24.45
C ARG A 254 -2.94 0.04 23.51
N LYS A 255 -2.86 -1.12 22.85
CA LYS A 255 -1.90 -1.36 21.78
C LYS A 255 -2.13 -0.29 20.69
N ASN A 256 -1.06 0.35 20.22
CA ASN A 256 -1.08 1.43 19.22
C ASN A 256 -1.44 2.84 19.72
N VAL A 257 -1.44 3.10 21.03
CA VAL A 257 -1.60 4.46 21.58
C VAL A 257 -0.55 5.44 21.00
N LYS A 258 -1.00 6.60 20.51
CA LYS A 258 -0.09 7.69 20.12
C LYS A 258 0.27 8.54 21.33
N ARG A 259 1.55 8.92 21.45
CA ARG A 259 2.04 9.72 22.57
C ARG A 259 2.40 11.12 22.11
N VAL A 260 2.01 12.11 22.90
CA VAL A 260 2.34 13.51 22.63
C VAL A 260 2.78 14.22 23.89
N VAL A 261 3.77 15.08 23.77
CA VAL A 261 4.28 15.96 24.82
C VAL A 261 4.04 17.40 24.39
N ILE A 262 3.45 18.20 25.27
CA ILE A 262 3.27 19.65 25.07
C ILE A 262 4.09 20.36 26.13
N PHE A 263 5.24 20.90 25.74
CA PHE A 263 6.16 21.63 26.60
C PHE A 263 5.91 23.13 26.51
N PHE A 264 5.59 23.74 27.64
CA PHE A 264 5.23 25.15 27.72
C PHE A 264 6.22 25.90 28.61
N THR A 265 6.77 27.03 28.15
CA THR A 265 7.69 27.84 28.97
C THR A 265 7.74 29.32 28.59
N ASP A 266 8.06 30.14 29.59
CA ASP A 266 8.46 31.55 29.44
C ASP A 266 9.89 31.84 29.90
N GLY A 267 10.58 30.84 30.47
CA GLY A 267 11.84 31.00 31.18
C GLY A 267 13.00 30.29 30.50
N GLU A 268 14.17 30.93 30.48
CA GLU A 268 15.39 30.33 29.94
C GLU A 268 15.80 29.10 30.78
N PRO A 269 16.25 27.98 30.18
CA PRO A 269 16.62 26.78 30.92
C PRO A 269 17.77 27.05 31.92
N ASN A 270 17.52 26.85 33.22
CA ASN A 270 18.50 27.12 34.28
C ASN A 270 18.12 26.51 35.64
N HIS A 271 19.09 26.39 36.55
CA HIS A 271 18.87 26.05 37.97
C HIS A 271 18.93 27.26 38.92
N HIS A 272 19.23 28.46 38.41
CA HIS A 272 19.36 29.67 39.21
C HIS A 272 18.82 30.89 38.44
N SER A 273 19.55 31.34 37.41
CA SER A 273 19.19 32.48 36.57
C SER A 273 20.00 32.47 35.27
N ASN A 274 19.45 33.12 34.24
CA ASN A 274 20.02 33.21 32.88
C ASN A 274 20.15 31.85 32.20
N PHE A 275 20.20 31.87 30.87
CA PHE A 275 20.39 30.68 30.05
C PHE A 275 21.63 29.86 30.44
N ASP A 276 21.43 28.62 30.88
CA ASP A 276 22.46 27.64 31.17
C ASP A 276 22.55 26.61 30.04
N GLU A 277 23.71 26.58 29.36
CA GLU A 277 23.93 25.67 28.23
C GLU A 277 23.84 24.20 28.62
N SER A 278 24.25 23.84 29.84
CA SER A 278 24.25 22.46 30.32
C SER A 278 22.83 21.97 30.56
N VAL A 279 21.99 22.82 31.16
CA VAL A 279 20.56 22.53 31.38
C VAL A 279 19.84 22.40 30.05
N ALA A 280 20.06 23.36 29.13
CA ALA A 280 19.44 23.33 27.80
C ALA A 280 19.79 22.05 27.02
N ASN A 281 21.07 21.68 26.98
CA ASN A 281 21.52 20.51 26.22
C ASN A 281 21.11 19.18 26.88
N SER A 282 21.04 19.14 28.22
CA SER A 282 20.53 17.96 28.93
C SER A 282 19.05 17.73 28.64
N ALA A 283 18.23 18.80 28.64
CA ALA A 283 16.83 18.72 28.24
C ALA A 283 16.66 18.25 26.79
N ILE A 284 17.48 18.75 25.85
CA ILE A 284 17.47 18.30 24.44
C ILE A 284 17.86 16.82 24.33
N THR A 285 18.82 16.35 25.13
CA THR A 285 19.23 14.94 25.13
C THR A 285 18.08 14.03 25.57
N SER A 286 17.37 14.41 26.64
CA SER A 286 16.17 13.67 27.08
C SER A 286 15.05 13.74 26.03
N ALA A 287 14.83 14.92 25.42
CA ALA A 287 13.86 15.10 24.35
C ALA A 287 14.16 14.22 23.14
N LYS A 288 15.43 14.09 22.71
CA LYS A 288 15.82 13.19 21.63
C LYS A 288 15.40 11.75 21.90
N THR A 289 15.51 11.29 23.15
CA THR A 289 15.04 9.94 23.51
C THR A 289 13.51 9.85 23.44
N ILE A 290 12.81 10.87 23.93
CA ILE A 290 11.34 10.91 23.91
C ILE A 290 10.79 10.95 22.49
N LYS A 291 11.43 11.67 21.56
CA LYS A 291 10.99 11.81 20.15
C LYS A 291 10.94 10.50 19.38
N ALA A 292 11.67 9.48 19.83
CA ALA A 292 11.57 8.14 19.27
C ALA A 292 10.20 7.49 19.54
N ASP A 293 9.49 7.94 20.58
CA ASP A 293 8.26 7.30 21.08
C ASP A 293 7.06 8.27 21.17
N ALA A 294 7.28 9.59 21.03
CA ALA A 294 6.26 10.64 21.18
C ALA A 294 6.59 11.91 20.38
N ASP A 295 5.58 12.61 19.87
CA ASP A 295 5.77 13.94 19.30
C ASP A 295 5.90 15.00 20.40
N ILE A 296 6.82 15.95 20.24
CA ILE A 296 7.04 17.04 21.19
C ILE A 296 6.69 18.39 20.56
N TYR A 297 5.58 18.98 21.01
CA TYR A 297 5.23 20.36 20.76
C TYR A 297 5.88 21.26 21.82
N THR A 298 6.44 22.38 21.40
CA THR A 298 6.95 23.41 22.32
C THR A 298 6.19 24.71 22.12
N ILE A 299 5.86 25.39 23.22
CA ILE A 299 5.12 26.65 23.21
C ILE A 299 5.92 27.69 23.99
N GLY A 300 6.43 28.69 23.27
CA GLY A 300 7.18 29.81 23.84
C GLY A 300 6.29 31.03 24.03
N ILE A 301 6.27 31.57 25.24
CA ILE A 301 5.56 32.82 25.59
C ILE A 301 6.49 33.90 26.17
N PHE A 302 7.79 33.73 25.96
CA PHE A 302 8.81 34.66 26.42
C PHE A 302 8.98 35.84 25.46
N SER A 303 9.56 36.93 25.97
CA SER A 303 9.87 38.10 25.15
C SER A 303 10.90 37.74 24.07
N GLY A 304 10.51 37.89 22.81
CA GLY A 304 11.36 37.52 21.67
C GLY A 304 11.21 36.08 21.21
N ALA A 305 10.19 35.35 21.66
CA ALA A 305 9.79 34.08 21.06
C ALA A 305 9.49 34.27 19.57
N ASP A 306 10.14 33.49 18.72
CA ASP A 306 10.17 33.67 17.27
C ASP A 306 10.55 32.35 16.58
N VAL A 307 9.58 31.72 15.93
CA VAL A 307 9.73 30.41 15.26
C VAL A 307 10.66 30.44 14.04
N SER A 308 11.05 31.63 13.57
CA SER A 308 11.99 31.78 12.45
C SER A 308 13.46 31.68 12.90
N ILE A 309 13.73 31.70 14.21
CA ILE A 309 15.09 31.73 14.76
C ILE A 309 15.52 30.32 15.13
N THR A 310 16.22 29.68 14.22
CA THR A 310 16.73 28.30 14.36
C THR A 310 18.21 28.24 14.77
N GLY A 311 18.90 29.37 14.87
CA GLY A 311 20.32 29.41 15.23
C GLY A 311 20.89 30.83 15.23
N HIS A 312 22.21 30.93 15.27
CA HIS A 312 22.90 32.21 15.26
C HIS A 312 23.06 32.79 13.85
N SER A 313 22.84 34.10 13.74
CA SER A 313 23.06 34.87 12.53
C SER A 313 24.11 35.97 12.75
N GLY A 314 25.06 36.09 11.84
CA GLY A 314 26.10 37.14 11.86
C GLY A 314 27.41 36.73 12.55
N SER A 315 28.22 37.74 12.88
CA SER A 315 29.50 37.57 13.59
C SER A 315 29.37 37.96 15.06
N GLY A 316 29.83 37.10 15.97
CA GLY A 316 29.85 37.38 17.40
C GLY A 316 29.37 36.23 18.28
N SER A 317 28.90 36.57 19.48
CA SER A 317 28.30 35.61 20.40
C SER A 317 26.79 35.52 20.19
N TRP A 318 26.22 34.34 20.41
CA TRP A 318 24.77 34.13 20.37
C TRP A 318 24.07 35.04 21.38
N SER A 319 23.04 35.75 20.93
CA SER A 319 22.14 36.51 21.79
C SER A 319 21.24 35.59 22.62
N ALA A 320 20.69 36.10 23.72
CA ALA A 320 19.70 35.38 24.54
C ALA A 320 18.49 34.90 23.70
N LYS A 321 17.98 35.77 22.81
CA LYS A 321 16.90 35.45 21.87
C LYS A 321 17.24 34.27 20.97
N GLU A 322 18.44 34.24 20.39
CA GLU A 322 18.90 33.14 19.53
C GLU A 322 19.05 31.83 20.31
N LYS A 323 19.70 31.87 21.48
CA LYS A 323 19.88 30.69 22.33
C LYS A 323 18.54 30.07 22.72
N PHE A 324 17.60 30.90 23.16
CA PHE A 324 16.32 30.40 23.68
C PHE A 324 15.43 29.85 22.56
N ASN A 325 15.30 30.54 21.42
CA ASN A 325 14.51 29.99 20.31
C ASN A 325 15.14 28.71 19.73
N ALA A 326 16.46 28.66 19.56
CA ALA A 326 17.12 27.44 19.10
C ALA A 326 16.96 26.28 20.10
N PHE A 327 16.96 26.56 21.41
CA PHE A 327 16.63 25.58 22.44
C PHE A 327 15.20 25.03 22.27
N MET A 328 14.20 25.90 22.08
CA MET A 328 12.81 25.49 21.86
C MET A 328 12.64 24.65 20.59
N HIS A 329 13.37 24.98 19.53
CA HIS A 329 13.44 24.15 18.32
C HIS A 329 14.07 22.78 18.60
N GLY A 330 15.22 22.74 19.27
CA GLY A 330 15.92 21.50 19.60
C GLY A 330 15.13 20.59 20.53
N LEU A 331 14.29 21.15 21.38
CA LEU A 331 13.39 20.38 22.25
C LEU A 331 12.19 19.79 21.47
N SER A 332 11.65 20.52 20.50
CA SER A 332 10.49 20.11 19.71
C SER A 332 10.79 19.05 18.65
N SER A 333 9.75 18.37 18.16
CA SER A 333 9.84 17.48 16.99
C SER A 333 10.18 18.19 15.68
N ASN A 334 10.36 19.52 15.66
CA ASN A 334 10.94 20.21 14.50
C ASN A 334 12.31 19.64 14.14
N TYR A 335 13.07 19.18 15.13
CA TYR A 335 14.41 18.65 14.93
C TYR A 335 14.55 17.32 15.68
N PRO A 336 14.14 16.19 15.07
CA PRO A 336 14.11 14.88 15.73
C PRO A 336 15.50 14.45 16.22
N ASP A 337 16.55 14.80 15.47
CA ASP A 337 17.92 14.39 15.75
C ASP A 337 18.76 15.37 16.57
N ALA A 338 18.17 16.48 17.02
CA ALA A 338 18.88 17.53 17.75
C ALA A 338 19.75 16.98 18.89
N LYS A 339 21.02 17.38 18.90
CA LYS A 339 21.99 16.98 19.94
C LYS A 339 22.15 18.06 21.00
N THR A 340 22.16 19.32 20.57
CA THR A 340 22.29 20.51 21.41
C THR A 340 21.50 21.65 20.79
N TYR A 341 21.31 22.77 21.50
CA TYR A 341 20.65 23.94 20.90
C TYR A 341 21.49 24.60 19.79
N LYS A 342 22.77 24.25 19.67
CA LYS A 342 23.69 24.69 18.61
C LYS A 342 23.77 23.70 17.44
N GLU A 343 23.33 22.46 17.65
CA GLU A 343 23.38 21.35 16.70
C GLU A 343 22.00 20.71 16.56
N LEU A 344 21.11 21.40 15.85
CA LEU A 344 19.72 20.95 15.67
C LEU A 344 19.59 19.77 14.68
N GLY A 345 20.52 19.64 13.73
CA GLY A 345 20.44 18.63 12.67
C GLY A 345 19.40 18.99 11.61
N THR A 346 18.86 17.98 10.94
CA THR A 346 17.86 18.16 9.88
C THR A 346 16.51 18.51 10.48
N ARG A 347 15.88 19.55 9.95
CA ARG A 347 14.52 19.89 10.33
C ARG A 347 13.56 18.85 9.75
N ALA A 348 12.68 18.31 10.58
CA ALA A 348 11.58 17.47 10.12
C ALA A 348 10.73 18.26 9.12
N LYS A 349 10.30 17.57 8.07
CA LYS A 349 9.32 18.08 7.13
C LYS A 349 7.95 17.56 7.52
N ASP A 350 6.96 18.43 7.39
CA ASP A 350 5.61 17.97 7.36
C ASP A 350 5.41 17.18 6.07
N SER A 351 4.21 16.62 6.02
CA SER A 351 3.76 15.84 4.91
C SER A 351 4.04 16.55 3.55
N LYS A 352 3.85 17.87 3.45
CA LYS A 352 3.90 18.67 2.20
C LYS A 352 5.30 19.23 1.89
N GLY A 353 6.34 18.68 2.51
CA GLY A 353 7.70 19.20 2.39
C GLY A 353 7.95 20.55 3.05
N GLN A 354 6.92 21.08 3.71
CA GLN A 354 7.05 22.29 4.48
C GLN A 354 7.77 21.96 5.77
N ASP A 355 8.50 22.93 6.28
CA ASP A 355 9.14 22.79 7.57
C ASP A 355 8.10 22.46 8.65
N ALA A 356 8.31 21.36 9.38
CA ALA A 356 7.44 20.99 10.49
C ALA A 356 7.33 22.15 11.51
N ALA A 357 6.15 22.27 12.12
CA ALA A 357 5.75 23.41 12.93
C ALA A 357 5.35 23.02 14.37
N TYR A 358 6.21 22.26 15.03
CA TYR A 358 6.06 21.81 16.42
C TYR A 358 6.44 22.86 17.46
N TYR A 359 7.26 23.85 17.11
CA TYR A 359 7.49 25.04 17.95
C TYR A 359 6.48 26.13 17.59
N LYS A 360 5.63 26.50 18.54
CA LYS A 360 4.60 27.53 18.42
C LYS A 360 4.89 28.66 19.42
N VAL A 361 4.45 29.87 19.09
CA VAL A 361 4.69 31.07 19.93
C VAL A 361 3.40 31.84 20.14
N ALA A 362 3.21 32.35 21.36
CA ALA A 362 2.09 33.23 21.69
C ALA A 362 2.56 34.47 22.44
N THR A 363 2.01 35.62 22.07
CA THR A 363 2.30 36.91 22.71
C THR A 363 1.13 37.44 23.53
N LYS A 364 -0.05 36.81 23.41
CA LYS A 364 -1.29 37.17 24.11
C LYS A 364 -2.01 35.94 24.65
N ALA A 365 -2.81 36.13 25.69
CA ALA A 365 -3.53 35.03 26.33
C ALA A 365 -4.50 34.29 25.39
N ASP A 366 -5.20 35.02 24.51
CA ASP A 366 -6.15 34.40 23.56
C ASP A 366 -5.46 33.63 22.42
N GLU A 367 -4.24 34.03 22.03
CA GLU A 367 -3.43 33.28 21.06
C GLU A 367 -3.06 31.89 21.62
N LEU A 368 -2.77 31.82 22.93
CA LEU A 368 -2.43 30.56 23.58
C LEU A 368 -3.59 29.56 23.55
N LYS A 369 -4.83 30.02 23.76
CA LYS A 369 -6.02 29.18 23.63
C LYS A 369 -6.15 28.61 22.21
N ASN A 370 -5.88 29.43 21.20
CA ASN A 370 -5.95 29.00 19.80
C ASN A 370 -4.87 27.98 19.46
N ILE A 371 -3.64 28.15 19.97
CA ILE A 371 -2.55 27.18 19.79
C ILE A 371 -2.92 25.81 20.36
N PHE A 372 -3.46 25.75 21.58
CA PHE A 372 -3.90 24.48 22.17
C PHE A 372 -5.03 23.83 21.37
N THR A 373 -5.97 24.62 20.85
CA THR A 373 -7.01 24.11 19.93
C THR A 373 -6.41 23.57 18.64
N GLN A 374 -5.42 24.24 18.05
CA GLN A 374 -4.75 23.75 16.83
C GLN A 374 -3.99 22.45 17.08
N ILE A 375 -3.20 22.40 18.17
CA ILE A 375 -2.48 21.19 18.57
C ILE A 375 -3.45 20.05 18.80
N GLU A 376 -4.58 20.32 19.45
CA GLU A 376 -5.61 19.32 19.65
C GLU A 376 -6.19 18.80 18.34
N ASP A 377 -6.59 19.68 17.41
CA ASP A 377 -7.10 19.27 16.10
C ASP A 377 -6.03 18.45 15.34
N GLU A 378 -4.76 18.84 15.40
CA GLU A 378 -3.63 18.11 14.80
C GLU A 378 -3.47 16.70 15.39
N ILE A 379 -3.46 16.57 16.72
CA ILE A 379 -3.23 15.29 17.41
C ILE A 379 -4.46 14.36 17.31
N ILE A 380 -5.68 14.91 17.40
CA ILE A 380 -6.94 14.15 17.43
C ILE A 380 -7.44 13.78 16.03
N SER A 381 -6.77 14.19 14.94
CA SER A 381 -7.32 13.93 13.60
C SER A 381 -6.31 13.63 12.48
N SER A 382 -5.09 13.19 12.78
CA SER A 382 -4.13 12.80 11.72
C SER A 382 -4.65 11.63 10.88
N ALA A 383 -4.65 11.75 9.54
CA ALA A 383 -4.81 10.61 8.65
C ALA A 383 -3.67 9.60 8.85
N GLN A 384 -3.94 8.33 8.52
CA GLN A 384 -3.03 7.22 8.79
C GLN A 384 -2.64 6.48 7.51
N SER A 385 -1.42 5.96 7.49
CA SER A 385 -0.96 5.09 6.39
C SER A 385 -1.79 3.80 6.34
N PRO A 386 -2.16 3.31 5.15
CA PRO A 386 -2.84 2.03 5.05
C PRO A 386 -1.90 0.83 5.30
N THR A 387 -0.60 0.99 5.06
CA THR A 387 0.45 -0.01 5.28
C THR A 387 1.29 0.34 6.51
N GLN A 388 1.84 -0.69 7.16
CA GLN A 388 2.65 -0.52 8.36
C GLN A 388 3.96 0.22 8.02
N VAL A 389 4.21 1.31 8.73
CA VAL A 389 5.47 2.05 8.73
C VAL A 389 5.82 2.27 10.20
N ASP A 390 6.93 1.68 10.65
CA ASP A 390 7.29 1.76 12.05
C ASP A 390 7.77 3.17 12.42
N GLN A 391 7.60 3.53 13.69
CA GLN A 391 7.95 4.86 14.16
C GLN A 391 9.45 5.16 13.93
N GLY A 392 9.73 6.20 13.15
CA GLY A 392 11.09 6.60 12.79
C GLY A 392 11.65 5.93 11.53
N GLU A 393 10.89 5.06 10.87
CA GLU A 393 11.23 4.57 9.53
C GLU A 393 10.98 5.63 8.46
N ASP A 394 11.78 5.56 7.39
CA ASP A 394 11.62 6.39 6.21
C ASP A 394 10.49 5.82 5.33
N PRO A 395 9.37 6.53 5.14
CA PRO A 395 8.24 6.04 4.33
C PRO A 395 8.56 5.90 2.84
N SER A 396 9.71 6.41 2.35
CA SER A 396 10.22 6.16 1.00
C SER A 396 10.87 4.77 0.84
N ASP A 397 11.18 4.08 1.94
CA ASP A 397 11.74 2.72 1.94
C ASP A 397 11.02 1.77 2.91
N ALA A 398 9.76 2.08 3.26
CA ALA A 398 8.94 1.29 4.19
C ALA A 398 7.47 1.19 3.74
N GLY A 399 6.71 0.31 4.41
CA GLY A 399 5.26 0.14 4.18
C GLY A 399 4.87 -0.22 2.75
N PHE A 400 5.61 -1.17 2.15
CA PHE A 400 5.46 -1.49 0.73
C PHE A 400 4.15 -2.21 0.39
N ILE A 401 3.58 -1.85 -0.77
CA ILE A 401 2.80 -2.77 -1.59
C ILE A 401 3.73 -3.38 -2.64
N THR A 402 3.89 -4.70 -2.62
CA THR A 402 4.74 -5.43 -3.58
C THR A 402 3.86 -6.18 -4.56
N LEU A 403 3.85 -5.76 -5.83
CA LEU A 403 3.23 -6.49 -6.93
C LEU A 403 4.26 -7.43 -7.54
N THR A 404 3.90 -8.69 -7.72
CA THR A 404 4.73 -9.73 -8.31
C THR A 404 3.96 -10.39 -9.44
N ASP A 405 4.61 -10.54 -10.59
CA ASP A 405 4.08 -11.29 -11.72
C ASP A 405 5.15 -12.22 -12.30
N GLN A 406 4.99 -13.52 -12.00
CA GLN A 406 5.75 -14.55 -12.68
C GLN A 406 5.11 -14.79 -14.06
N LEU A 407 5.82 -14.41 -15.13
CA LEU A 407 5.38 -14.69 -16.48
C LEU A 407 5.32 -16.22 -16.70
N GLY A 408 4.47 -16.66 -17.63
CA GLY A 408 4.36 -18.07 -17.98
C GLY A 408 5.66 -18.62 -18.56
N ASP A 409 5.85 -19.94 -18.47
CA ASP A 409 7.01 -20.58 -19.08
C ASP A 409 7.12 -20.16 -20.56
N TYR A 410 8.35 -19.91 -20.99
CA TYR A 410 8.71 -19.40 -22.32
C TYR A 410 8.29 -17.96 -22.65
N MET A 411 7.72 -17.21 -21.70
CA MET A 411 7.37 -15.79 -21.90
C MET A 411 8.43 -14.83 -21.35
N GLN A 412 8.56 -13.66 -21.97
CA GLN A 412 9.49 -12.61 -21.56
C GLN A 412 8.81 -11.25 -21.48
N VAL A 413 9.43 -10.36 -20.71
CA VAL A 413 9.13 -8.93 -20.77
C VAL A 413 9.94 -8.33 -21.93
N ASP A 414 9.23 -7.71 -22.86
CA ASP A 414 9.83 -6.98 -23.98
C ASP A 414 10.41 -5.65 -23.50
N ASP A 415 9.56 -4.83 -22.87
CA ASP A 415 10.00 -3.59 -22.22
C ASP A 415 8.99 -3.05 -21.20
N ILE A 416 9.48 -2.25 -20.25
CA ILE A 416 8.67 -1.46 -19.31
C ILE A 416 8.69 -0.01 -19.78
N ASN A 417 7.57 0.44 -20.34
CA ASN A 417 7.55 1.69 -21.12
C ASN A 417 6.84 2.83 -20.42
N THR A 418 5.86 2.56 -19.55
CA THR A 418 5.01 3.61 -19.01
C THR A 418 4.60 3.34 -17.57
N LEU A 419 4.86 4.32 -16.71
CA LEU A 419 4.30 4.44 -15.38
C LEU A 419 3.26 5.56 -15.39
N VAL A 420 2.06 5.27 -14.90
CA VAL A 420 0.99 6.26 -14.71
C VAL A 420 0.90 6.56 -13.22
N TYR A 421 1.08 7.82 -12.86
CA TYR A 421 0.98 8.29 -11.47
C TYR A 421 0.26 9.63 -11.44
N ALA A 422 -0.66 9.84 -10.50
CA ALA A 422 -1.46 11.06 -10.40
C ALA A 422 -2.09 11.53 -11.73
N ASN A 423 -2.61 10.57 -12.51
CA ASN A 423 -3.19 10.79 -13.85
C ASN A 423 -2.20 11.36 -14.91
N GLN A 424 -0.89 11.28 -14.66
CA GLN A 424 0.17 11.66 -15.60
C GLN A 424 0.92 10.41 -16.10
N LEU A 425 1.41 10.47 -17.35
CA LEU A 425 2.17 9.39 -17.97
C LEU A 425 3.67 9.73 -17.93
N TYR A 426 4.45 8.87 -17.29
CA TYR A 426 5.90 8.90 -17.27
C TYR A 426 6.42 7.78 -18.17
N LYS A 427 7.32 8.13 -19.09
CA LYS A 427 7.83 7.22 -20.14
C LYS A 427 9.35 7.23 -20.17
N ASN A 428 9.92 6.22 -20.83
CA ASN A 428 11.37 6.07 -21.02
C ASN A 428 12.13 6.00 -19.68
N PRO A 429 11.85 5.01 -18.82
CA PRO A 429 12.60 4.84 -17.58
C PRO A 429 14.10 4.63 -17.85
N GLY A 430 14.93 5.06 -16.90
CA GLY A 430 16.32 4.62 -16.83
C GLY A 430 16.38 3.10 -16.68
N LYS A 431 17.33 2.46 -17.37
CA LYS A 431 17.47 1.00 -17.37
C LYS A 431 18.89 0.63 -16.98
N THR A 432 19.02 -0.26 -16.01
CA THR A 432 20.30 -0.86 -15.61
C THR A 432 20.16 -2.36 -15.58
N GLU A 433 21.22 -3.08 -15.93
CA GLU A 433 21.22 -4.53 -16.01
C GLU A 433 22.42 -5.09 -15.26
N THR A 434 22.17 -6.07 -14.42
CA THR A 434 23.21 -6.76 -13.64
C THR A 434 23.00 -8.26 -13.76
N THR A 435 24.09 -8.99 -14.03
CA THR A 435 24.07 -10.45 -14.07
C THR A 435 24.94 -10.98 -12.94
N LYS A 436 24.35 -11.78 -12.06
CA LYS A 436 25.05 -12.43 -10.96
C LYS A 436 24.44 -13.81 -10.71
N ASP A 437 25.28 -14.81 -10.44
CA ASP A 437 24.86 -16.16 -10.05
C ASP A 437 23.86 -16.83 -11.02
N GLY A 438 24.04 -16.64 -12.34
CA GLY A 438 23.16 -17.25 -13.35
C GLY A 438 21.79 -16.59 -13.47
N LYS A 439 21.63 -15.37 -12.95
CA LYS A 439 20.40 -14.58 -13.02
C LYS A 439 20.72 -13.18 -13.52
N THR A 440 19.94 -12.71 -14.50
CA THR A 440 20.03 -11.33 -14.98
C THR A 440 18.88 -10.54 -14.38
N VAL A 441 19.18 -9.43 -13.72
CA VAL A 441 18.19 -8.52 -13.14
C VAL A 441 18.29 -7.19 -13.87
N VAL A 442 17.18 -6.80 -14.50
CA VAL A 442 16.99 -5.50 -15.14
C VAL A 442 16.22 -4.62 -14.17
N THR A 443 16.78 -3.48 -13.80
CA THR A 443 16.14 -2.48 -12.94
C THR A 443 15.70 -1.29 -13.78
N TYR A 444 14.45 -0.88 -13.58
CA TYR A 444 13.83 0.26 -14.23
C TYR A 444 13.62 1.39 -13.22
N THR A 445 14.00 2.62 -13.58
CA THR A 445 13.93 3.79 -12.69
C THR A 445 13.23 4.95 -13.39
N PHE A 446 12.13 5.42 -12.82
CA PHE A 446 11.48 6.67 -13.22
C PHE A 446 11.93 7.74 -12.23
N ASN A 447 12.71 8.74 -12.64
CA ASN A 447 13.12 9.80 -11.73
C ASN A 447 12.27 11.05 -11.97
N GLN A 448 11.37 11.32 -11.05
CA GLN A 448 10.51 12.49 -11.06
C GLN A 448 10.04 12.78 -9.64
N GLU A 449 10.35 13.97 -9.14
CA GLU A 449 9.74 14.48 -7.91
C GLU A 449 8.24 14.68 -8.13
N ILE A 450 7.45 14.13 -7.21
CA ILE A 450 5.99 14.28 -7.18
C ILE A 450 5.64 15.13 -5.96
N PRO A 451 5.11 16.35 -6.14
CA PRO A 451 4.56 17.11 -5.04
C PRO A 451 3.21 16.51 -4.62
N ASP A 452 2.91 16.58 -3.34
CA ASP A 452 1.63 16.16 -2.76
C ASP A 452 1.24 14.71 -3.11
N THR A 453 2.18 13.77 -2.99
CA THR A 453 1.99 12.35 -3.37
C THR A 453 0.77 11.69 -2.72
N ASN A 454 0.57 11.90 -1.42
CA ASN A 454 -0.65 11.56 -0.68
C ASN A 454 -0.77 12.37 0.62
N HIS A 455 -1.89 12.30 1.36
CA HIS A 455 -2.12 13.13 2.56
C HIS A 455 -1.37 12.71 3.83
N VAL A 456 -0.72 11.55 3.83
CA VAL A 456 0.05 11.02 4.98
C VAL A 456 1.53 11.34 4.80
N TYR A 457 2.05 11.03 3.61
CA TYR A 457 3.39 11.40 3.14
C TYR A 457 3.28 12.04 1.71
N PRO A 458 3.09 13.36 1.63
CA PRO A 458 3.02 14.18 0.42
C PRO A 458 4.36 14.55 -0.25
N GLU A 459 5.49 13.98 0.19
CA GLU A 459 6.73 14.00 -0.57
C GLU A 459 7.06 12.61 -1.10
N GLY A 460 7.46 12.52 -2.36
CA GLY A 460 8.07 11.31 -2.92
C GLY A 460 8.67 11.54 -4.28
N ASN A 461 9.65 10.71 -4.62
CA ASN A 461 10.21 10.65 -5.97
C ASN A 461 9.83 9.31 -6.57
N LEU A 462 9.38 9.29 -7.83
CA LEU A 462 9.08 8.03 -8.54
C LEU A 462 10.26 7.04 -8.55
N GLU A 463 11.49 7.49 -8.27
CA GLU A 463 12.67 6.61 -8.19
C GLU A 463 12.61 5.66 -7.00
N ASP A 464 11.82 5.98 -5.97
CA ASP A 464 11.61 5.13 -4.80
C ASP A 464 10.71 3.92 -5.13
N ILE A 465 9.98 3.94 -6.26
CA ILE A 465 9.26 2.78 -6.77
C ILE A 465 10.28 1.80 -7.38
N LYS A 466 10.55 0.71 -6.67
CA LYS A 466 11.56 -0.28 -7.08
C LYS A 466 10.94 -1.25 -8.09
N ILE A 467 11.37 -1.16 -9.35
CA ILE A 467 10.87 -1.99 -10.45
C ILE A 467 11.99 -2.87 -10.99
N THR A 468 11.80 -4.18 -10.95
CA THR A 468 12.77 -5.15 -11.47
C THR A 468 12.12 -6.20 -12.36
N VAL A 469 12.88 -6.65 -13.36
CA VAL A 469 12.59 -7.83 -14.17
C VAL A 469 13.76 -8.79 -14.02
N GLU A 470 13.48 -9.96 -13.45
CA GLU A 470 14.46 -11.02 -13.32
C GLU A 470 14.31 -12.03 -14.46
N LYS A 471 15.42 -12.31 -15.14
CA LYS A 471 15.51 -13.22 -16.28
C LYS A 471 16.39 -14.40 -15.90
N ALA A 472 15.88 -15.61 -16.13
CA ALA A 472 16.68 -16.83 -16.00
C ALA A 472 17.87 -16.80 -16.98
N ALA A 473 19.03 -17.31 -16.57
CA ALA A 473 20.18 -17.53 -17.45
C ALA A 473 20.65 -18.99 -17.38
N GLY A 474 21.53 -19.38 -18.30
CA GLY A 474 22.01 -20.77 -18.38
C GLY A 474 21.02 -21.70 -19.06
N GLU A 475 20.93 -22.95 -18.60
CA GLU A 475 20.13 -24.00 -19.25
C GLU A 475 18.62 -23.70 -19.23
N ASP A 476 18.13 -23.03 -18.18
CA ASP A 476 16.70 -22.71 -18.01
C ASP A 476 16.27 -21.36 -18.65
N GLN A 477 17.19 -20.66 -19.32
CA GLN A 477 16.98 -19.32 -19.87
C GLN A 477 15.74 -19.21 -20.77
N LEU A 478 15.50 -20.23 -21.60
CA LEU A 478 14.36 -20.26 -22.50
C LEU A 478 13.07 -20.74 -21.80
N GLN A 479 13.17 -21.71 -20.89
CA GLN A 479 12.00 -22.31 -20.26
C GLN A 479 11.34 -21.38 -19.24
N THR A 480 12.12 -20.78 -18.35
CA THR A 480 11.56 -20.05 -17.22
C THR A 480 11.06 -18.68 -17.67
N GLY A 481 9.80 -18.35 -17.40
CA GLY A 481 9.26 -17.01 -17.65
C GLY A 481 9.98 -15.94 -16.84
N ASP A 482 10.03 -14.71 -17.35
CA ASP A 482 10.61 -13.59 -16.59
C ASP A 482 9.76 -13.28 -15.33
N LEU A 483 10.39 -12.76 -14.26
CA LEU A 483 9.69 -12.36 -13.02
C LEU A 483 9.70 -10.84 -12.88
N VAL A 484 8.52 -10.23 -12.89
CA VAL A 484 8.34 -8.79 -12.64
C VAL A 484 8.06 -8.56 -11.17
N THR A 485 8.77 -7.60 -10.56
CA THR A 485 8.50 -7.13 -9.19
C THR A 485 8.42 -5.61 -9.16
N VAL A 486 7.37 -5.09 -8.52
CA VAL A 486 7.15 -3.65 -8.31
C VAL A 486 6.89 -3.42 -6.83
N LYS A 487 7.79 -2.70 -6.16
CA LYS A 487 7.58 -2.28 -4.76
C LYS A 487 7.21 -0.80 -4.72
N ILE A 488 6.02 -0.52 -4.18
CA ILE A 488 5.48 0.82 -4.01
C ILE A 488 5.62 1.20 -2.53
N PRO A 489 6.52 2.12 -2.17
CA PRO A 489 6.69 2.56 -0.77
C PRO A 489 5.48 3.35 -0.29
N ALA A 490 5.31 3.44 1.03
CA ALA A 490 4.13 4.05 1.66
C ALA A 490 3.89 5.50 1.21
N ASN A 491 4.95 6.27 0.94
CA ASN A 491 4.83 7.64 0.45
C ASN A 491 4.34 7.78 -1.00
N LEU A 492 4.39 6.70 -1.79
CA LEU A 492 3.95 6.67 -3.19
C LEU A 492 2.74 5.77 -3.40
N ILE A 493 2.06 5.34 -2.34
CA ILE A 493 0.72 4.75 -2.47
C ILE A 493 -0.26 5.91 -2.70
N PRO A 494 -1.01 5.94 -3.82
CA PRO A 494 -2.05 6.94 -3.98
C PRO A 494 -3.16 6.71 -2.95
N LEU A 495 -3.50 7.73 -2.17
CA LEU A 495 -4.52 7.65 -1.12
C LEU A 495 -5.69 8.56 -1.44
N ARG A 496 -6.85 7.97 -1.72
CA ARG A 496 -8.11 8.70 -1.73
C ARG A 496 -8.39 9.20 -0.32
N TYR A 497 -8.49 10.51 -0.17
CA TYR A 497 -8.56 11.16 1.13
C TYR A 497 -9.97 11.63 1.46
N TYR A 498 -10.42 11.30 2.66
CA TYR A 498 -11.72 11.71 3.20
C TYR A 498 -11.50 12.59 4.43
N GLU A 499 -11.98 13.82 4.42
CA GLU A 499 -11.89 14.71 5.59
C GLU A 499 -13.29 15.06 6.09
N VAL A 500 -13.60 14.69 7.34
CA VAL A 500 -14.79 15.14 8.07
C VAL A 500 -14.33 16.16 9.10
N LYS A 501 -14.76 17.42 8.92
CA LYS A 501 -14.31 18.56 9.72
C LYS A 501 -15.21 18.77 10.94
N SER A 502 -14.74 19.56 11.90
CA SER A 502 -15.48 19.91 13.13
C SER A 502 -16.78 20.66 12.89
N ASP A 503 -16.93 21.33 11.75
CA ASP A 503 -18.19 21.99 11.33
C ASP A 503 -19.21 21.01 10.70
N GLY A 504 -18.85 19.72 10.60
CA GLY A 504 -19.67 18.66 10.01
C GLY A 504 -19.58 18.57 8.49
N SER A 505 -18.76 19.39 7.82
CA SER A 505 -18.51 19.25 6.38
C SER A 505 -17.66 18.00 6.07
N MET A 506 -17.87 17.43 4.88
CA MET A 506 -17.08 16.30 4.37
C MET A 506 -16.48 16.65 3.01
N THR A 507 -15.19 16.35 2.80
CA THR A 507 -14.54 16.46 1.50
C THR A 507 -13.92 15.13 1.11
N ILE A 508 -13.90 14.86 -0.20
CA ILE A 508 -13.27 13.67 -0.77
C ILE A 508 -12.40 14.13 -1.93
N ASP A 509 -11.12 13.78 -1.89
CA ASP A 509 -10.19 14.13 -2.96
C ASP A 509 -10.31 13.14 -4.12
N GLU A 510 -10.21 13.65 -5.35
CA GLU A 510 -10.06 12.78 -6.50
C GLU A 510 -8.66 12.17 -6.50
N THR A 511 -8.58 10.85 -6.67
CA THR A 511 -7.31 10.12 -6.63
C THR A 511 -7.35 9.00 -7.64
N TYR A 512 -6.26 8.86 -8.38
CA TYR A 512 -6.09 7.89 -9.45
C TYR A 512 -5.11 6.80 -9.01
N PRO A 513 -5.32 5.53 -9.38
CA PRO A 513 -4.36 4.46 -9.09
C PRO A 513 -3.02 4.73 -9.77
N MET A 514 -1.94 4.28 -9.14
CA MET A 514 -0.66 4.10 -9.82
C MET A 514 -0.81 2.90 -10.74
N ARG A 515 -0.31 3.00 -11.98
CA ARG A 515 -0.34 1.88 -12.94
C ARG A 515 1.00 1.73 -13.65
N LEU A 516 1.62 0.56 -13.57
CA LEU A 516 2.80 0.22 -14.37
C LEU A 516 2.39 -0.62 -15.59
N PHE A 517 2.88 -0.25 -16.77
CA PHE A 517 2.64 -0.97 -18.01
C PHE A 517 3.93 -1.56 -18.60
N TYR A 518 3.85 -2.82 -19.00
CA TYR A 518 4.90 -3.51 -19.74
C TYR A 518 4.33 -4.38 -20.84
N ASP A 519 5.13 -4.55 -21.89
CA ASP A 519 4.83 -5.43 -23.00
C ASP A 519 5.42 -6.83 -22.74
N ALA A 520 4.72 -7.87 -23.16
CA ALA A 520 5.15 -9.26 -23.00
C ALA A 520 4.94 -10.08 -24.28
N SER A 521 5.87 -10.99 -24.55
CA SER A 521 5.85 -11.86 -25.72
C SER A 521 6.44 -13.24 -25.44
N LEU A 522 6.24 -14.16 -26.39
CA LEU A 522 6.99 -15.41 -26.41
C LEU A 522 8.48 -15.14 -26.61
N LYS A 523 9.34 -15.82 -25.83
CA LYS A 523 10.80 -15.71 -25.96
C LYS A 523 11.27 -16.00 -27.38
N ALA A 524 12.21 -15.18 -27.84
CA ALA A 524 12.84 -15.36 -29.15
C ALA A 524 13.44 -16.78 -29.28
N GLY A 525 13.18 -17.44 -30.40
CA GLY A 525 13.66 -18.80 -30.70
C GLY A 525 12.78 -19.94 -30.18
N VAL A 526 11.76 -19.68 -29.35
CA VAL A 526 10.84 -20.75 -28.90
C VAL A 526 9.96 -21.23 -30.05
N GLU A 527 9.43 -20.31 -30.85
CA GLU A 527 8.59 -20.65 -32.01
C GLU A 527 9.35 -21.50 -33.04
N GLU A 528 10.62 -21.16 -33.32
CA GLU A 528 11.50 -21.94 -34.20
C GLU A 528 11.72 -23.37 -33.68
N LYS A 529 11.82 -23.52 -32.36
CA LYS A 529 11.98 -24.83 -31.71
C LYS A 529 10.72 -25.69 -31.73
N LEU A 530 9.53 -25.16 -32.05
CA LEU A 530 8.31 -25.98 -32.11
C LEU A 530 8.40 -27.09 -33.18
N ALA A 531 9.20 -26.90 -34.23
CA ALA A 531 9.43 -27.92 -35.27
C ALA A 531 10.34 -29.07 -34.81
N ASN A 532 11.21 -28.81 -33.84
CA ASN A 532 12.10 -29.82 -33.26
C ASN A 532 12.33 -29.49 -31.77
N PRO A 533 11.31 -29.73 -30.92
CA PRO A 533 11.36 -29.31 -29.54
C PRO A 533 12.38 -30.14 -28.76
N ASP A 534 13.11 -29.48 -27.86
CA ASP A 534 13.91 -30.17 -26.85
C ASP A 534 13.00 -30.89 -25.83
N ALA A 535 13.59 -31.67 -24.93
CA ALA A 535 12.84 -32.48 -23.99
C ALA A 535 11.89 -31.65 -23.10
N GLN A 536 12.30 -30.44 -22.71
CA GLN A 536 11.49 -29.55 -21.87
C GLN A 536 10.33 -28.96 -22.66
N LEU A 537 10.60 -28.40 -23.86
CA LEU A 537 9.54 -27.83 -24.71
C LEU A 537 8.57 -28.90 -25.18
N LYS A 538 9.03 -30.12 -25.44
CA LYS A 538 8.16 -31.26 -25.78
C LYS A 538 7.21 -31.59 -24.64
N ALA A 539 7.71 -31.67 -23.40
CA ALA A 539 6.88 -31.89 -22.22
C ALA A 539 5.85 -30.75 -22.02
N TYR A 540 6.27 -29.50 -22.26
CA TYR A 540 5.38 -28.35 -22.21
C TYR A 540 4.27 -28.43 -23.26
N ILE A 541 4.62 -28.72 -24.52
CA ILE A 541 3.67 -28.90 -25.62
C ILE A 541 2.68 -30.01 -25.27
N ASP A 542 3.16 -31.16 -24.79
CA ASP A 542 2.29 -32.29 -24.46
C ASP A 542 1.29 -31.95 -23.33
N ALA A 543 1.67 -31.07 -22.40
CA ALA A 543 0.80 -30.60 -21.32
C ALA A 543 -0.16 -29.46 -21.73
N ASN A 544 0.15 -28.70 -22.79
CA ASN A 544 -0.56 -27.45 -23.13
C ASN A 544 -1.12 -27.42 -24.57
N LYS A 545 -1.14 -28.55 -25.28
CA LYS A 545 -1.75 -28.66 -26.60
C LYS A 545 -3.24 -29.00 -26.55
N ASP A 546 -4.00 -28.46 -27.50
CA ASP A 546 -5.42 -28.75 -27.68
C ASP A 546 -5.69 -29.87 -28.72
N GLU A 547 -6.96 -30.21 -28.90
CA GLU A 547 -7.41 -31.22 -29.86
C GLU A 547 -7.17 -30.82 -31.33
N ASN A 548 -6.92 -29.53 -31.60
CA ASN A 548 -6.69 -28.98 -32.93
C ASN A 548 -5.20 -28.90 -33.28
N HIS A 549 -4.34 -29.58 -32.52
CA HIS A 549 -2.88 -29.52 -32.68
C HIS A 549 -2.31 -28.10 -32.50
N GLN A 550 -2.86 -27.32 -31.57
CA GLN A 550 -2.36 -26.00 -31.20
C GLN A 550 -1.83 -26.01 -29.78
N VAL A 551 -0.68 -25.36 -29.54
CA VAL A 551 -0.13 -25.18 -28.19
C VAL A 551 -0.51 -23.81 -27.62
N HIS A 552 -0.74 -23.76 -26.32
CA HIS A 552 -1.07 -22.54 -25.60
C HIS A 552 0.08 -22.08 -24.69
N PHE A 553 0.50 -20.83 -24.84
CA PHE A 553 1.41 -20.13 -23.94
C PHE A 553 0.64 -19.05 -23.18
N TYR A 554 0.93 -18.86 -21.90
CA TYR A 554 0.20 -17.92 -21.05
C TYR A 554 1.05 -16.73 -20.66
N SER A 555 0.51 -15.51 -20.74
CA SER A 555 1.26 -14.29 -20.39
C SER A 555 1.80 -14.33 -18.96
N ASN A 556 1.04 -14.89 -18.03
CA ASN A 556 1.50 -15.20 -16.68
C ASN A 556 1.33 -16.67 -16.35
N LYS A 557 2.18 -17.12 -15.42
CA LYS A 557 2.21 -18.51 -14.98
C LYS A 557 0.88 -18.90 -14.36
N TYR A 558 0.41 -20.07 -14.79
CA TYR A 558 -0.85 -20.65 -14.39
C TYR A 558 -0.68 -22.15 -14.20
N ASP A 559 -1.03 -22.66 -13.02
CA ASP A 559 -1.09 -24.08 -12.72
C ASP A 559 -2.55 -24.52 -12.55
N GLN A 560 -3.06 -25.22 -13.56
CA GLN A 560 -4.42 -25.76 -13.54
C GLN A 560 -4.67 -26.73 -12.38
N ASN A 561 -3.64 -27.42 -11.88
CA ASN A 561 -3.79 -28.32 -10.73
C ASN A 561 -4.07 -27.56 -9.43
N GLN A 562 -3.75 -26.27 -9.40
CA GLN A 562 -3.99 -25.35 -8.29
C GLN A 562 -5.21 -24.45 -8.52
N ALA A 563 -6.01 -24.69 -9.56
CA ALA A 563 -7.21 -23.89 -9.86
C ALA A 563 -8.24 -23.87 -8.71
N GLY A 564 -8.25 -24.91 -7.87
CA GLY A 564 -9.08 -24.99 -6.67
C GLY A 564 -8.44 -24.47 -5.37
N ALA A 565 -7.16 -24.07 -5.42
CA ALA A 565 -6.46 -23.48 -4.28
C ALA A 565 -6.83 -21.99 -4.10
N GLU A 566 -6.40 -21.37 -3.00
CA GLU A 566 -6.67 -19.94 -2.74
C GLU A 566 -6.11 -19.01 -3.82
N SER A 567 -4.99 -19.39 -4.46
CA SER A 567 -4.44 -18.64 -5.59
C SER A 567 -5.26 -18.77 -6.87
N GLY A 568 -6.16 -19.74 -6.97
CA GLY A 568 -6.81 -20.07 -8.24
C GLY A 568 -5.82 -20.49 -9.33
N GLY A 569 -4.63 -20.95 -8.95
CA GLY A 569 -3.58 -21.40 -9.84
C GLY A 569 -2.67 -20.31 -10.40
N VAL A 570 -2.77 -19.07 -9.92
CA VAL A 570 -1.97 -17.95 -10.45
C VAL A 570 -0.75 -17.64 -9.58
N ASP A 571 0.34 -17.24 -10.23
CA ASP A 571 1.56 -16.74 -9.57
C ASP A 571 1.70 -15.20 -9.70
N ALA A 572 0.61 -14.52 -10.05
CA ALA A 572 0.53 -13.06 -10.04
C ALA A 572 -0.21 -12.58 -8.78
N TYR A 573 0.40 -11.73 -7.97
CA TYR A 573 -0.19 -11.27 -6.72
C TYR A 573 0.36 -9.91 -6.26
N ALA A 574 -0.39 -9.24 -5.39
CA ALA A 574 0.09 -8.13 -4.58
C ALA A 574 0.23 -8.57 -3.11
N LYS A 575 1.31 -8.17 -2.45
CA LYS A 575 1.55 -8.48 -1.03
C LYS A 575 1.92 -7.23 -0.24
N PHE A 576 1.33 -7.06 0.94
CA PHE A 576 1.59 -5.93 1.84
C PHE A 576 1.29 -6.28 3.30
N GLU A 577 1.87 -5.52 4.22
CA GLU A 577 1.54 -5.54 5.64
C GLU A 577 0.64 -4.33 5.95
N PRO A 578 -0.66 -4.54 6.25
CA PRO A 578 -1.53 -3.44 6.64
C PRO A 578 -1.11 -2.88 8.00
N ALA A 579 -1.22 -1.56 8.18
CA ALA A 579 -0.93 -0.94 9.47
C ALA A 579 -1.86 -1.48 10.56
N GLU A 580 -1.36 -1.74 11.77
CA GLU A 580 -2.22 -2.19 12.88
C GLU A 580 -3.34 -1.18 13.20
N THR A 581 -3.12 0.10 12.88
CA THR A 581 -4.10 1.18 13.06
C THR A 581 -5.14 1.25 11.93
N ASN A 582 -5.02 0.43 10.88
CA ASN A 582 -5.94 0.42 9.75
C ASN A 582 -7.25 -0.31 10.11
N ASP A 583 -8.35 0.44 10.29
CA ASP A 583 -9.67 -0.11 10.68
C ASP A 583 -10.30 -1.03 9.63
N PHE A 584 -9.83 -1.01 8.38
CA PHE A 584 -10.32 -1.96 7.39
C PHE A 584 -9.81 -3.38 7.66
N TYR A 585 -8.54 -3.52 8.08
CA TYR A 585 -7.89 -4.80 8.31
C TYR A 585 -7.90 -5.24 9.78
N TYR A 586 -7.99 -4.32 10.74
CA TYR A 586 -7.97 -4.64 12.17
C TYR A 586 -9.16 -4.03 12.91
N PHE A 587 -9.65 -4.72 13.94
CA PHE A 587 -10.61 -4.15 14.87
C PHE A 587 -9.92 -3.06 15.70
N GLN A 588 -10.26 -1.79 15.50
CA GLN A 588 -9.69 -0.70 16.32
C GLN A 588 -10.31 -0.63 17.71
N ASN A 589 -11.48 -1.25 17.89
CA ASN A 589 -12.20 -1.29 19.15
C ASN A 589 -12.71 -2.70 19.45
N ASP A 590 -12.69 -3.07 20.73
CA ASP A 590 -13.51 -4.11 21.33
C ASP A 590 -14.94 -4.03 20.80
N THR A 591 -15.32 -5.05 20.05
CA THR A 591 -16.54 -5.05 19.27
C THR A 591 -17.45 -6.14 19.78
N VAL A 592 -18.52 -5.75 20.48
CA VAL A 592 -19.54 -6.67 20.99
C VAL A 592 -20.19 -7.42 19.83
N LEU A 593 -20.36 -8.73 20.02
CA LEU A 593 -21.05 -9.61 19.09
C LEU A 593 -22.52 -9.72 19.47
N TYR A 594 -23.38 -9.73 18.46
CA TYR A 594 -24.83 -9.83 18.60
C TYR A 594 -25.35 -11.06 17.87
N THR A 595 -26.50 -11.57 18.30
CA THR A 595 -27.19 -12.72 17.68
C THR A 595 -28.32 -12.31 16.73
N ASP A 596 -28.61 -11.00 16.65
CA ASP A 596 -29.58 -10.39 15.76
C ASP A 596 -28.92 -9.29 14.90
N GLU A 597 -29.41 -9.14 13.67
CA GLU A 597 -28.91 -8.17 12.68
C GLU A 597 -29.13 -6.70 13.11
N ALA A 598 -30.13 -6.43 13.96
CA ALA A 598 -30.36 -5.10 14.52
C ALA A 598 -29.34 -4.73 15.63
N CYS A 599 -28.51 -5.70 16.04
CA CYS A 599 -27.52 -5.60 17.12
C CYS A 599 -28.13 -5.08 18.43
N THR A 600 -29.22 -5.73 18.85
CA THR A 600 -29.94 -5.40 20.10
C THR A 600 -29.79 -6.47 21.18
N THR A 601 -29.41 -7.68 20.81
CA THR A 601 -29.27 -8.86 21.68
C THR A 601 -27.83 -9.36 21.67
N PRO A 602 -27.01 -8.96 22.67
CA PRO A 602 -25.62 -9.42 22.79
C PRO A 602 -25.51 -10.94 22.87
N ALA A 603 -24.47 -11.49 22.26
CA ALA A 603 -24.15 -12.90 22.35
C ALA A 603 -23.61 -13.21 23.76
N THR A 604 -24.33 -14.02 24.54
CA THR A 604 -23.96 -14.39 25.93
C THR A 604 -23.83 -15.89 26.16
N GLY A 605 -24.47 -16.69 25.30
CA GLY A 605 -24.33 -18.14 25.22
C GLY A 605 -22.99 -18.58 24.61
N SER A 606 -22.69 -19.88 24.65
CA SER A 606 -21.47 -20.42 24.03
C SER A 606 -21.39 -20.06 22.54
N ILE A 607 -20.21 -19.66 22.07
CA ILE A 607 -19.98 -19.40 20.65
C ILE A 607 -20.11 -20.70 19.86
N ASP A 608 -20.95 -20.67 18.85
CA ASP A 608 -21.14 -21.74 17.89
C ASP A 608 -20.12 -21.60 16.75
N THR A 609 -19.23 -22.59 16.65
CA THR A 609 -18.21 -22.67 15.60
C THR A 609 -18.60 -23.58 14.44
N THR A 610 -19.81 -24.18 14.47
CA THR A 610 -20.29 -25.10 13.43
C THR A 610 -20.84 -24.38 12.20
N GLY A 611 -21.17 -23.09 12.33
CA GLY A 611 -21.80 -22.28 11.28
C GLY A 611 -23.33 -22.29 11.29
N ALA A 612 -23.96 -22.94 12.27
CA ALA A 612 -25.42 -22.89 12.42
C ALA A 612 -25.92 -21.51 12.91
N THR A 613 -25.08 -20.78 13.63
CA THR A 613 -25.34 -19.44 14.14
C THR A 613 -24.59 -18.41 13.33
N THR A 614 -25.26 -17.27 13.10
CA THR A 614 -24.65 -16.07 12.53
C THR A 614 -24.57 -14.99 13.59
N TYR A 615 -23.41 -14.35 13.70
CA TYR A 615 -23.16 -13.25 14.61
C TYR A 615 -23.09 -11.93 13.85
N TYR A 616 -23.30 -10.82 14.56
CA TYR A 616 -23.36 -9.49 13.95
C TYR A 616 -22.59 -8.48 14.80
N TYR A 617 -22.10 -7.42 14.15
CA TYR A 617 -21.64 -6.21 14.82
C TYR A 617 -21.88 -4.98 13.95
N GLN A 618 -21.92 -3.80 14.55
CA GLN A 618 -22.14 -2.54 13.84
C GLN A 618 -20.85 -1.75 13.66
N ARG A 619 -20.72 -1.11 12.50
CA ARG A 619 -19.71 -0.09 12.24
C ARG A 619 -20.39 1.20 11.79
N ASN A 620 -19.93 2.33 12.31
CA ASN A 620 -20.35 3.62 11.81
C ASN A 620 -19.42 4.07 10.69
N TYR A 621 -20.00 4.77 9.71
CA TYR A 621 -19.26 5.38 8.61
C TYR A 621 -19.99 6.66 8.17
N TYR A 622 -19.32 7.49 7.37
CA TYR A 622 -19.87 8.72 6.83
C TYR A 622 -20.03 8.62 5.32
N VAL A 623 -21.12 9.21 4.83
CA VAL A 623 -21.39 9.41 3.41
C VAL A 623 -21.41 10.91 3.15
N LEU A 624 -20.86 11.34 2.02
CA LEU A 624 -20.97 12.72 1.58
C LEU A 624 -22.43 13.02 1.18
N GLY A 625 -23.09 13.91 1.91
CA GLY A 625 -24.42 14.40 1.58
C GLY A 625 -24.41 15.43 0.44
N ASP A 626 -25.55 15.59 -0.23
CA ASP A 626 -25.72 16.53 -1.34
C ASP A 626 -25.44 18.00 -0.96
N ASP A 627 -25.52 18.33 0.34
CA ASP A 627 -25.21 19.65 0.91
C ASP A 627 -23.73 19.84 1.29
N GLY A 628 -22.87 18.87 0.97
CA GLY A 628 -21.45 18.86 1.32
C GLY A 628 -21.16 18.49 2.78
N LYS A 629 -22.16 17.99 3.53
CA LYS A 629 -22.00 17.57 4.92
C LYS A 629 -21.84 16.07 5.08
N ALA A 630 -21.17 15.68 6.16
CA ALA A 630 -21.02 14.29 6.55
C ALA A 630 -22.34 13.75 7.12
N VAL A 631 -22.89 12.70 6.49
CA VAL A 631 -24.06 11.99 7.02
C VAL A 631 -23.59 10.68 7.65
N SER A 632 -23.74 10.56 8.98
CA SER A 632 -23.43 9.32 9.68
C SER A 632 -24.41 8.21 9.32
N ARG A 633 -23.88 7.03 9.02
CA ARG A 633 -24.59 5.79 8.70
C ARG A 633 -24.01 4.65 9.50
N THR A 634 -24.79 3.59 9.64
CA THR A 634 -24.37 2.35 10.32
C THR A 634 -24.42 1.20 9.33
N ASN A 635 -23.38 0.37 9.34
CA ASN A 635 -23.27 -0.85 8.57
C ASN A 635 -23.22 -2.04 9.54
N THR A 636 -24.24 -2.90 9.51
CA THR A 636 -24.19 -4.19 10.17
C THR A 636 -23.29 -5.13 9.36
N VAL A 637 -22.32 -5.75 10.03
CA VAL A 637 -21.42 -6.74 9.46
C VAL A 637 -21.80 -8.12 9.97
N THR A 638 -21.92 -9.07 9.04
CA THR A 638 -22.25 -10.47 9.31
C THR A 638 -20.99 -11.30 9.53
N ILE A 639 -20.98 -12.10 10.59
CA ILE A 639 -19.92 -13.04 10.93
C ILE A 639 -20.53 -14.46 11.05
N PRO A 640 -20.28 -15.35 10.08
CA PRO A 640 -20.66 -16.75 10.19
C PRO A 640 -20.00 -17.42 11.41
N GLY A 641 -20.71 -18.32 12.09
CA GLY A 641 -20.17 -19.08 13.22
C GLY A 641 -18.95 -19.93 12.86
N ASN A 642 -18.88 -20.43 11.62
CA ASN A 642 -17.72 -21.15 11.08
C ASN A 642 -16.66 -20.23 10.43
N SER A 643 -16.70 -18.93 10.70
CA SER A 643 -15.65 -18.01 10.23
C SER A 643 -14.35 -18.20 11.02
N ASN A 644 -13.23 -17.76 10.44
CA ASN A 644 -11.93 -17.84 11.10
C ASN A 644 -11.84 -16.97 12.37
N LEU A 645 -12.62 -15.89 12.47
CA LEU A 645 -12.78 -15.14 13.72
C LEU A 645 -13.31 -16.03 14.86
N MET A 646 -14.29 -16.87 14.58
CA MET A 646 -14.93 -17.72 15.59
C MET A 646 -14.13 -19.00 15.85
N ILE A 647 -13.62 -19.64 14.80
CA ILE A 647 -12.81 -20.86 14.90
C ILE A 647 -11.45 -20.57 15.57
N GLY A 648 -10.88 -19.40 15.33
CA GLY A 648 -9.59 -18.97 15.89
C GLY A 648 -9.63 -18.59 17.37
N ASP A 649 -10.77 -18.75 18.05
CA ASP A 649 -10.98 -18.36 19.45
C ASP A 649 -10.70 -16.87 19.71
N TYR A 650 -10.95 -15.99 18.72
CA TYR A 650 -10.77 -14.55 18.90
C TYR A 650 -11.89 -13.91 19.73
N ALA A 651 -13.08 -14.51 19.77
CA ALA A 651 -14.19 -14.03 20.58
C ALA A 651 -13.94 -14.26 22.08
N LYS A 652 -13.82 -13.17 22.85
CA LYS A 652 -13.61 -13.19 24.30
C LYS A 652 -14.87 -12.78 25.04
N LYS A 653 -14.98 -13.21 26.30
CA LYS A 653 -16.12 -12.92 27.16
C LYS A 653 -15.75 -11.79 28.12
N ASN A 654 -16.53 -10.72 28.12
CA ASN A 654 -16.33 -9.60 29.04
C ASN A 654 -16.84 -9.94 30.46
N THR A 655 -16.64 -9.04 31.42
CA THR A 655 -17.09 -9.20 32.82
C THR A 655 -18.61 -9.26 32.96
N GLY A 656 -19.36 -8.70 32.00
CA GLY A 656 -20.82 -8.78 31.91
C GLY A 656 -21.34 -10.09 31.31
N GLY A 657 -20.45 -10.95 30.82
CA GLY A 657 -20.82 -12.21 30.20
C GLY A 657 -21.18 -12.11 28.72
N GLU A 658 -20.91 -10.99 28.06
CA GLU A 658 -21.12 -10.78 26.63
C GLU A 658 -19.85 -11.12 25.85
N TYR A 659 -20.02 -11.69 24.67
CA TYR A 659 -18.91 -11.96 23.77
C TYR A 659 -18.57 -10.73 22.92
N TYR A 660 -17.28 -10.49 22.75
CA TYR A 660 -16.73 -9.41 21.93
C TYR A 660 -15.46 -9.87 21.21
N ILE A 661 -15.11 -9.18 20.13
CA ILE A 661 -13.81 -9.31 19.46
C ILE A 661 -12.89 -8.23 20.01
N PRO A 662 -11.73 -8.56 20.62
CA PRO A 662 -10.79 -7.57 21.15
C PRO A 662 -10.21 -6.64 20.07
N ALA A 663 -9.85 -5.42 20.46
CA ALA A 663 -9.08 -4.52 19.61
C ALA A 663 -7.74 -5.15 19.19
N GLY A 664 -7.21 -4.74 18.03
CA GLY A 664 -6.00 -5.30 17.41
C GLY A 664 -6.22 -6.67 16.73
N THR A 665 -7.40 -7.27 16.82
CA THR A 665 -7.69 -8.53 16.11
C THR A 665 -7.78 -8.31 14.59
N PRO A 666 -7.20 -9.18 13.74
CA PRO A 666 -7.41 -9.14 12.30
C PRO A 666 -8.87 -9.35 11.90
N ARG A 667 -9.38 -8.55 10.96
CA ARG A 667 -10.71 -8.70 10.36
C ARG A 667 -10.65 -9.76 9.26
N THR A 668 -10.93 -11.00 9.62
CA THR A 668 -10.80 -12.14 8.70
C THR A 668 -11.98 -12.31 7.74
N THR A 669 -13.15 -11.81 8.09
CA THR A 669 -14.39 -12.02 7.32
C THR A 669 -14.61 -10.98 6.22
N SER A 670 -13.92 -9.84 6.26
CA SER A 670 -14.15 -8.73 5.33
C SER A 670 -13.61 -8.99 3.93
N LEU A 671 -12.45 -9.64 3.79
CA LEU A 671 -11.75 -9.74 2.51
C LEU A 671 -12.49 -10.57 1.45
N THR A 672 -13.23 -11.61 1.87
CA THR A 672 -13.99 -12.45 0.94
C THR A 672 -15.07 -11.69 0.15
N TYR A 673 -15.62 -10.62 0.71
CA TYR A 673 -16.58 -9.73 0.02
C TYR A 673 -15.93 -8.90 -1.10
N PHE A 674 -14.60 -8.83 -1.12
CA PHE A 674 -13.81 -8.09 -2.09
C PHE A 674 -13.06 -9.00 -3.07
N ALA A 675 -13.38 -10.31 -3.06
CA ALA A 675 -13.03 -11.18 -4.17
C ALA A 675 -13.93 -10.84 -5.36
N GLU A 676 -13.34 -10.73 -6.55
CA GLU A 676 -14.03 -10.36 -7.78
C GLU A 676 -13.99 -11.54 -8.76
N ASP A 677 -15.15 -12.12 -9.04
CA ASP A 677 -15.30 -13.14 -10.07
C ASP A 677 -15.23 -12.50 -11.46
N LYS A 678 -14.60 -13.18 -12.41
CA LYS A 678 -14.68 -12.79 -13.82
C LYS A 678 -16.13 -12.95 -14.29
N ALA A 679 -16.67 -11.91 -14.91
CA ALA A 679 -18.02 -11.95 -15.46
C ALA A 679 -18.22 -13.10 -16.46
N GLU A 680 -19.46 -13.51 -16.69
CA GLU A 680 -19.78 -14.57 -17.66
C GLU A 680 -19.21 -14.23 -19.05
N GLY A 681 -18.44 -15.16 -19.63
CA GLY A 681 -17.75 -14.96 -20.91
C GLY A 681 -16.50 -14.07 -20.87
N ALA A 682 -16.10 -13.55 -19.70
CA ALA A 682 -14.90 -12.72 -19.55
C ALA A 682 -13.60 -13.55 -19.41
N ASN A 683 -13.67 -14.79 -18.90
CA ASN A 683 -12.54 -15.71 -18.78
C ASN A 683 -12.26 -16.39 -20.13
N LYS A 684 -11.74 -15.64 -21.11
CA LYS A 684 -11.46 -16.14 -22.47
C LYS A 684 -10.23 -17.04 -22.52
N THR A 685 -9.35 -16.93 -21.52
CA THR A 685 -8.14 -17.74 -21.42
C THR A 685 -8.36 -19.10 -20.77
N ASN A 686 -9.52 -19.33 -20.14
CA ASN A 686 -9.82 -20.53 -19.32
C ASN A 686 -8.82 -20.72 -18.17
N THR A 687 -8.39 -19.61 -17.56
CA THR A 687 -7.49 -19.60 -16.39
C THR A 687 -8.32 -19.41 -15.10
N ALA A 688 -7.75 -18.75 -14.08
CA ALA A 688 -8.44 -18.48 -12.82
C ALA A 688 -9.83 -17.87 -13.03
N SER A 689 -10.80 -18.31 -12.22
CA SER A 689 -12.19 -17.82 -12.30
C SER A 689 -12.37 -16.40 -11.73
N LYS A 690 -11.46 -15.96 -10.85
CA LYS A 690 -11.47 -14.64 -10.22
C LYS A 690 -10.45 -13.70 -10.85
N SER A 691 -10.77 -12.42 -10.98
CA SER A 691 -9.81 -11.37 -11.34
C SER A 691 -9.01 -10.90 -10.13
N ILE A 692 -9.63 -10.85 -8.94
CA ILE A 692 -9.02 -10.39 -7.69
C ILE A 692 -9.44 -11.34 -6.56
N ASN A 693 -8.50 -11.82 -5.75
CA ASN A 693 -8.80 -12.63 -4.56
C ASN A 693 -7.87 -12.28 -3.38
N PRO A 694 -8.27 -11.36 -2.49
CA PRO A 694 -7.49 -10.99 -1.30
C PRO A 694 -7.67 -12.01 -0.18
N VAL A 695 -6.55 -12.46 0.41
CA VAL A 695 -6.51 -13.39 1.53
C VAL A 695 -5.48 -12.94 2.56
N TRP A 696 -5.68 -13.34 3.82
CA TRP A 696 -4.64 -13.23 4.83
C TRP A 696 -3.68 -14.40 4.74
N ASP A 697 -2.38 -14.12 4.86
CA ASP A 697 -1.36 -15.17 4.88
C ASP A 697 -1.49 -16.08 6.12
N GLU A 698 -1.02 -17.32 5.97
CA GLU A 698 -0.93 -18.33 7.04
C GLU A 698 -2.24 -18.59 7.79
N ASN A 699 -3.38 -18.54 7.09
CA ASN A 699 -4.70 -18.61 7.71
C ASN A 699 -4.85 -17.56 8.82
N TYR A 700 -4.65 -16.27 8.49
CA TYR A 700 -4.91 -15.13 9.39
C TYR A 700 -3.92 -15.00 10.56
N LYS A 701 -2.84 -15.79 10.56
CA LYS A 701 -1.77 -15.73 11.57
C LYS A 701 -0.57 -14.92 11.11
N GLY A 702 -0.41 -14.74 9.80
CA GLY A 702 0.62 -13.88 9.24
C GLY A 702 0.24 -12.40 9.36
N ALA A 703 1.24 -11.52 9.35
CA ALA A 703 1.04 -10.07 9.35
C ALA A 703 0.65 -9.50 7.96
N HIS A 704 0.60 -10.35 6.93
CA HIS A 704 0.50 -9.91 5.54
C HIS A 704 -0.82 -10.30 4.88
N ILE A 705 -1.24 -9.48 3.91
CA ILE A 705 -2.27 -9.79 2.93
C ILE A 705 -1.61 -10.15 1.61
N THR A 706 -2.11 -11.21 0.98
CA THR A 706 -1.82 -11.54 -0.42
C THR A 706 -3.09 -11.40 -1.24
N THR A 707 -3.05 -10.57 -2.28
CA THR A 707 -4.13 -10.42 -3.26
C THR A 707 -3.73 -11.10 -4.55
N TYR A 708 -4.31 -12.26 -4.85
CA TYR A 708 -4.07 -12.97 -6.11
C TYR A 708 -4.78 -12.27 -7.28
N LEU A 709 -4.07 -12.12 -8.40
CA LEU A 709 -4.50 -11.33 -9.55
C LEU A 709 -4.65 -12.23 -10.79
N GLY A 710 -5.89 -12.53 -11.17
CA GLY A 710 -6.18 -13.69 -12.00
C GLY A 710 -6.35 -13.47 -13.50
N ASN A 711 -6.36 -12.23 -13.99
CA ASN A 711 -6.45 -11.98 -15.43
C ASN A 711 -5.19 -12.41 -16.17
N ASN A 712 -5.36 -13.13 -17.28
CA ASN A 712 -4.28 -13.67 -18.08
C ASN A 712 -4.47 -13.39 -19.58
N GLY A 713 -3.41 -13.64 -20.35
CA GLY A 713 -3.37 -13.73 -21.79
C GLY A 713 -3.00 -15.16 -22.22
N ARG A 714 -3.55 -15.62 -23.33
CA ARG A 714 -3.26 -16.91 -23.96
C ARG A 714 -2.85 -16.70 -25.41
N LEU A 715 -1.61 -17.01 -25.72
CA LEU A 715 -1.06 -17.05 -27.06
C LEU A 715 -1.22 -18.48 -27.59
N THR A 716 -1.93 -18.62 -28.71
CA THR A 716 -2.18 -19.90 -29.36
C THR A 716 -1.35 -19.99 -30.63
N ILE A 717 -0.58 -21.05 -30.78
CA ILE A 717 0.29 -21.29 -31.94
C ILE A 717 0.00 -22.70 -32.48
N GLY A 718 -0.26 -22.80 -33.78
CA GLY A 718 -0.38 -24.09 -34.46
C GLY A 718 0.94 -24.88 -34.42
N LEU A 719 0.88 -26.15 -34.09
CA LEU A 719 2.05 -27.02 -34.17
C LEU A 719 2.26 -27.49 -35.62
N PRO A 720 3.51 -27.66 -36.06
CA PRO A 720 3.78 -28.33 -37.32
C PRO A 720 3.29 -29.78 -37.26
N ASP A 721 2.84 -30.31 -38.40
CA ASP A 721 2.46 -31.71 -38.52
C ASP A 721 3.59 -32.64 -38.03
N GLU A 722 3.22 -33.74 -37.37
CA GLU A 722 4.22 -34.70 -36.93
C GLU A 722 4.99 -35.24 -38.15
N PRO A 723 6.34 -35.32 -38.08
CA PRO A 723 7.13 -35.85 -39.17
C PRO A 723 6.77 -37.32 -39.40
N VAL A 724 6.15 -37.61 -40.55
CA VAL A 724 5.78 -38.97 -40.94
C VAL A 724 7.02 -39.71 -41.46
N THR A 725 7.42 -40.78 -40.76
CA THR A 725 8.42 -41.72 -41.29
C THR A 725 7.72 -42.78 -42.12
N LEU A 726 7.94 -42.77 -43.43
CA LEU A 726 7.49 -43.81 -44.34
C LEU A 726 8.26 -45.12 -44.05
N THR A 727 7.60 -46.14 -43.52
CA THR A 727 8.22 -47.44 -43.18
C THR A 727 7.52 -48.61 -43.89
N GLY A 728 8.30 -49.66 -44.22
CA GLY A 728 7.82 -50.89 -44.85
C GLY A 728 7.81 -50.90 -46.39
N ASP A 729 7.80 -52.10 -46.98
CA ASP A 729 7.88 -52.37 -48.43
C ASP A 729 6.67 -51.86 -49.23
N THR A 730 5.67 -51.27 -48.55
CA THR A 730 4.46 -50.69 -49.15
C THR A 730 4.50 -49.17 -49.28
N ALA A 731 5.47 -48.47 -48.64
CA ALA A 731 5.51 -47.01 -48.66
C ALA A 731 6.09 -46.45 -49.97
N LEU A 732 7.14 -47.07 -50.51
CA LEU A 732 7.69 -46.85 -51.86
C LEU A 732 8.09 -48.21 -52.42
N LYS A 733 7.33 -48.73 -53.39
CA LYS A 733 7.59 -50.05 -54.02
C LYS A 733 7.98 -49.90 -55.48
N GLY A 734 9.21 -50.27 -55.81
CA GLY A 734 9.67 -50.46 -57.19
C GLY A 734 9.89 -51.94 -57.49
N SER A 735 9.27 -52.46 -58.55
CA SER A 735 9.60 -53.79 -59.07
C SER A 735 10.23 -53.66 -60.45
N LYS A 736 11.44 -54.21 -60.63
CA LYS A 736 12.08 -54.30 -61.94
C LYS A 736 12.06 -55.76 -62.39
N THR A 737 11.44 -56.01 -63.54
CA THR A 737 11.48 -57.32 -64.20
C THR A 737 12.42 -57.23 -65.40
N PHE A 738 13.47 -58.05 -65.43
CA PHE A 738 14.31 -58.22 -66.61
C PHE A 738 13.60 -59.13 -67.61
N ILE A 739 13.48 -58.68 -68.87
CA ILE A 739 12.92 -59.47 -69.96
C ILE A 739 14.03 -59.76 -70.96
N GLY A 740 14.30 -61.05 -71.22
CA GLY A 740 15.22 -61.50 -72.28
C GLY A 740 16.39 -62.38 -71.82
N ARG A 741 16.70 -62.43 -70.52
CA ARG A 741 17.65 -63.40 -69.91
C ARG A 741 17.60 -63.34 -68.39
N ASP A 742 18.13 -64.37 -67.74
CA ASP A 742 18.37 -64.38 -66.30
C ASP A 742 19.53 -63.43 -65.91
N MET A 743 19.47 -62.96 -64.66
CA MET A 743 20.53 -62.17 -64.03
C MET A 743 21.74 -63.06 -63.76
N LYS A 744 22.95 -62.60 -64.06
CA LYS A 744 24.18 -63.37 -63.83
C LYS A 744 24.58 -63.36 -62.36
N ALA A 745 25.34 -64.37 -61.93
CA ALA A 745 25.94 -64.38 -60.59
C ALA A 745 26.85 -63.14 -60.42
N ASN A 746 26.61 -62.36 -59.35
CA ASN A 746 27.27 -61.09 -59.01
C ASN A 746 26.92 -59.88 -59.91
N GLU A 747 25.84 -59.94 -60.69
CA GLU A 747 25.30 -58.77 -61.39
C GLU A 747 24.45 -57.96 -60.38
N ALA A 748 24.92 -56.76 -60.01
CA ALA A 748 24.21 -55.84 -59.12
C ALA A 748 23.45 -54.79 -59.93
N PHE A 749 22.32 -54.30 -59.41
CA PHE A 749 21.50 -53.31 -60.08
C PHE A 749 21.16 -52.18 -59.13
N GLU A 750 21.84 -51.05 -59.34
CA GLU A 750 21.68 -49.86 -58.51
C GLU A 750 20.56 -48.96 -59.04
N PHE A 751 19.76 -48.41 -58.14
CA PHE A 751 18.89 -47.27 -58.46
C PHE A 751 19.05 -46.17 -57.42
N THR A 752 18.90 -44.92 -57.89
CA THR A 752 18.97 -43.72 -57.06
C THR A 752 17.68 -42.93 -57.21
N LEU A 753 17.07 -42.55 -56.10
CA LEU A 753 15.93 -41.65 -56.08
C LEU A 753 16.43 -40.20 -56.12
N THR A 754 15.91 -39.42 -57.06
CA THR A 754 16.20 -37.98 -57.17
C THR A 754 14.89 -37.19 -57.13
N ALA A 755 14.96 -35.96 -56.63
CA ALA A 755 13.83 -35.04 -56.62
C ALA A 755 13.38 -34.75 -58.07
N ALA A 756 12.08 -34.96 -58.35
CA ALA A 756 11.53 -34.88 -59.69
C ALA A 756 11.31 -33.44 -60.18
N ASP A 757 11.09 -32.50 -59.26
CA ASP A 757 10.81 -31.10 -59.54
C ASP A 757 11.56 -30.17 -58.57
N ASP A 758 11.54 -28.87 -58.87
CA ASP A 758 12.23 -27.86 -58.08
C ASP A 758 11.56 -27.65 -56.70
N ASP A 759 10.26 -27.86 -56.60
CA ASP A 759 9.52 -27.78 -55.32
C ASP A 759 10.01 -28.86 -54.34
N THR A 760 10.21 -30.10 -54.81
CA THR A 760 10.74 -31.21 -54.02
C THR A 760 12.20 -30.97 -53.63
N LYS A 761 13.01 -30.37 -54.52
CA LYS A 761 14.39 -29.98 -54.17
C LYS A 761 14.41 -28.90 -53.09
N THR A 762 13.55 -27.89 -53.20
CA THR A 762 13.41 -26.84 -52.19
C THR A 762 12.90 -27.40 -50.86
N ALA A 763 11.98 -28.38 -50.88
CA ALA A 763 11.52 -29.07 -49.67
C ALA A 763 12.65 -29.86 -48.99
N ILE A 764 13.53 -30.52 -49.74
CA ILE A 764 14.72 -31.20 -49.20
C ILE A 764 15.74 -30.19 -48.66
N GLN A 765 16.01 -29.10 -49.39
CA GLN A 765 16.94 -28.03 -48.97
C GLN A 765 16.49 -27.32 -47.70
N ASN A 766 15.18 -27.10 -47.55
CA ASN A 766 14.58 -26.50 -46.37
C ASN A 766 14.31 -27.53 -45.25
N GLU A 767 14.85 -28.74 -45.36
CA GLU A 767 14.68 -29.84 -44.40
C GLU A 767 13.23 -30.27 -44.11
N LYS A 768 12.25 -29.87 -44.94
CA LYS A 768 10.85 -30.31 -44.84
C LYS A 768 10.67 -31.79 -45.22
N VAL A 769 11.59 -32.33 -46.02
CA VAL A 769 11.70 -33.76 -46.34
C VAL A 769 13.13 -34.22 -46.06
N LYS A 770 13.31 -35.19 -45.16
CA LYS A 770 14.62 -35.78 -44.85
C LYS A 770 14.73 -37.18 -45.45
N ILE A 771 15.77 -37.38 -46.26
CA ILE A 771 16.15 -38.72 -46.72
C ILE A 771 17.22 -39.24 -45.76
N ALA A 772 16.99 -40.41 -45.17
CA ALA A 772 17.97 -41.05 -44.29
C ALA A 772 19.28 -41.33 -45.04
N ALA A 773 20.40 -41.48 -44.32
CA ALA A 773 21.68 -41.80 -44.93
C ALA A 773 21.58 -43.10 -45.77
N ASN A 774 21.91 -43.01 -47.06
CA ASN A 774 21.71 -44.06 -48.07
C ASN A 774 20.25 -44.45 -48.36
N GLY A 775 19.26 -43.72 -47.85
CA GLY A 775 17.83 -43.96 -48.12
C GLY A 775 17.41 -43.60 -49.55
N ASP A 776 18.26 -42.89 -50.29
CA ASP A 776 18.11 -42.58 -51.71
C ASP A 776 18.68 -43.67 -52.63
N LYS A 777 19.39 -44.67 -52.09
CA LYS A 777 20.12 -45.69 -52.86
C LYS A 777 19.76 -47.10 -52.44
N ALA A 778 19.58 -47.97 -53.42
CA ALA A 778 19.53 -49.41 -53.23
C ALA A 778 20.35 -50.09 -54.33
N SER A 779 21.08 -51.15 -53.96
CA SER A 779 22.08 -51.86 -54.79
C SER A 779 21.84 -53.35 -54.87
#